data_AF-A0A7V5CSH3-F1
#
_entry.id   AF-A0A7V5CSH3-F1
#
_cell.length_a   1.000
_cell.length_b   1.000
_cell.length_c   1.000
_cell.angle_alpha   90.00
_cell.angle_beta   90.00
_cell.angle_gamma   90.00
#
_symmetry.space_group_name_H-M   'P 1'
#
loop_
_entity.id
_entity.type
_entity.pdbx_description
1 polymer ?
#
loop_
_entity_poly.entity_id
_entity_poly.type
_entity_poly.pdbx_seq_one_letter_code
_entity_poly.pdbx_strand_id
1 'polypeptide(L)'
;MQITVKRLRLWILSAAGLLVVVLAGFFLYSILRFRREVKDLPRELGANIQQTANGFTYSQSSGGHTLFTIQASKLKQFRNGQALLHEVKIILYGPPGTHRQDTIHGTDFRYNPKTGVAQSKGEVEIDVESPAGQGQATAANTIHVKTSGLTFNSKTGEASTSRYTEFASPKGSGHAVGASYNSKTGLLVLNSSVVLQITTQKGAPVQVQAAHLSFLRDQEQTVLLQPVLHSPQQTASAQSATLYFRKDGTADHLTAQGQVHITTPKGAVIDARDAEAMLDAKSQPQIVHLTGGVRFDNQTPQQSLHGTAGNVQLTFASFGANRLLQHVRLQQSVNITTLRIGLPHGGTATRHVQGKIVNIAFVPAPGGRKSIARTVQIDHGARIALSTLAPHQPPQHTVIEGDHLVAQLIHGNMLRVLDGTGHTQVASLAKDGALNTTASDSLHVSFAAAPQPPRGKTAKSQQATEIATSQIEQAIASGHVVMHQQPQLSTKPGKQAQPVTAWAQKATYLANSQTVELRGSPRLEQGSSFELAADAIDYQRATGHATANGHVEATYRRQPGSKQPAATFGNTQEPSHVIAVRAELFQPKGQAFFYGTASQPARLWQGGDSVWAPVIELNQKTQQLLAHGSGTAPVVKTYFTAALGSKGEPSVVRARSRLLTYSEKSRIADFSGEVEAIDAMGILHASSVRMQLAPPSSSAGKSAATQLQRMVASGGVTLTQPGREAVGSKLVYTGSDERFVLTGTPQALPYMVDRAHGRTTGRALIFNNQSDSVEIIGGKGSTVAPARVPR
;
A
#
# COMPACT_ATOMS: atom_id res chain seq x y z
N MET A 1 13.36 25.83 -55.99
CA MET A 1 14.16 26.85 -56.70
C MET A 1 15.50 26.99 -56.01
N GLN A 2 16.60 26.55 -56.64
CA GLN A 2 17.94 26.65 -56.06
C GLN A 2 18.55 28.03 -56.35
N ILE A 3 18.89 28.78 -55.30
CA ILE A 3 19.47 30.12 -55.40
C ILE A 3 20.95 29.98 -55.75
N THR A 4 21.33 30.31 -56.99
CA THR A 4 22.72 30.26 -57.46
C THR A 4 23.57 31.33 -56.77
N VAL A 5 24.83 31.00 -56.44
CA VAL A 5 25.80 31.87 -55.73
C VAL A 5 25.95 33.27 -56.35
N LYS A 6 25.76 33.39 -57.67
CA LYS A 6 25.78 34.68 -58.39
C LYS A 6 24.63 35.61 -58.01
N ARG A 7 23.42 35.08 -57.73
CA ARG A 7 22.28 35.86 -57.23
C ARG A 7 22.49 36.20 -55.76
N LEU A 8 22.98 35.28 -54.92
CA LEU A 8 23.27 35.58 -53.50
C LEU A 8 24.26 36.75 -53.34
N ARG A 9 25.30 36.82 -54.20
CA ARG A 9 26.28 37.92 -54.19
C ARG A 9 25.67 39.27 -54.59
N LEU A 10 24.70 39.27 -55.52
CA LEU A 10 23.96 40.47 -55.90
C LEU A 10 23.06 40.95 -54.74
N TRP A 11 22.35 40.03 -54.08
CA TRP A 11 21.48 40.35 -52.94
C TRP A 11 22.25 40.86 -51.72
N ILE A 12 23.45 40.32 -51.45
CA ILE A 12 24.33 40.80 -50.38
C ILE A 12 24.87 42.20 -50.71
N LEU A 13 25.26 42.47 -51.97
CA LEU A 13 25.69 43.81 -52.39
C LEU A 13 24.53 44.82 -52.34
N SER A 14 23.31 44.42 -52.71
CA SER A 14 22.11 45.25 -52.56
C SER A 14 21.78 45.53 -51.10
N ALA A 15 21.90 44.54 -50.21
CA ALA A 15 21.68 44.71 -48.78
C ALA A 15 22.75 45.58 -48.11
N ALA A 16 24.02 45.43 -48.50
CA ALA A 16 25.12 46.26 -48.02
C ALA A 16 25.01 47.71 -48.52
N GLY A 17 24.63 47.91 -49.79
CA GLY A 17 24.35 49.23 -50.34
C GLY A 17 23.16 49.91 -49.64
N LEU A 18 22.08 49.16 -49.38
CA LEU A 18 20.93 49.66 -48.64
C LEU A 18 21.29 49.99 -47.18
N LEU A 19 22.16 49.20 -46.55
CA LEU A 19 22.67 49.49 -45.20
C LEU A 19 23.51 50.77 -45.18
N VAL A 20 24.36 51.01 -46.17
CA VAL A 20 25.16 52.25 -46.29
C VAL A 20 24.26 53.45 -46.58
N VAL A 21 23.21 53.31 -47.40
CA VAL A 21 22.24 54.39 -47.65
C VAL A 21 21.38 54.65 -46.41
N VAL A 22 21.00 53.63 -45.64
CA VAL A 22 20.29 53.77 -44.36
C VAL A 22 21.19 54.39 -43.30
N LEU A 23 22.47 54.01 -43.23
CA LEU A 23 23.45 54.61 -42.30
C LEU A 23 23.80 56.04 -42.70
N ALA A 24 23.96 56.34 -43.99
CA ALA A 24 24.16 57.70 -44.49
C ALA A 24 22.89 58.54 -44.31
N GLY A 25 21.70 57.97 -44.52
CA GLY A 25 20.42 58.58 -44.21
C GLY A 25 20.24 58.81 -42.71
N PHE A 26 20.68 57.88 -41.86
CA PHE A 26 20.69 58.02 -40.40
C PHE A 26 21.73 59.05 -39.95
N PHE A 27 22.88 59.15 -40.61
CA PHE A 27 23.89 60.19 -40.36
C PHE A 27 23.46 61.56 -40.87
N LEU A 28 22.82 61.67 -42.03
CA LEU A 28 22.31 62.91 -42.59
C LEU A 28 21.07 63.38 -41.82
N TYR A 29 20.18 62.46 -41.43
CA TYR A 29 19.06 62.71 -40.53
C TYR A 29 19.56 63.05 -39.12
N SER A 30 20.60 62.39 -38.63
CA SER A 30 21.28 62.74 -37.38
C SER A 30 21.89 64.14 -37.46
N ILE A 31 22.55 64.52 -38.56
CA ILE A 31 23.17 65.85 -38.74
C ILE A 31 22.13 66.95 -38.99
N LEU A 32 21.04 66.67 -39.72
CA LEU A 32 19.94 67.62 -39.96
C LEU A 32 19.02 67.76 -38.74
N ARG A 33 18.81 66.70 -37.96
CA ARG A 33 18.11 66.73 -36.67
C ARG A 33 19.00 67.27 -35.56
N PHE A 34 20.32 67.05 -35.58
CA PHE A 34 21.27 67.79 -34.73
C PHE A 34 21.24 69.29 -35.08
N ARG A 35 21.13 69.68 -36.36
CA ARG A 35 20.99 71.10 -36.72
C ARG A 35 19.61 71.72 -36.41
N ARG A 36 18.59 70.92 -36.09
CA ARG A 36 17.23 71.42 -35.72
C ARG A 36 16.80 71.16 -34.27
N GLU A 37 17.45 70.26 -33.55
CA GLU A 37 17.25 70.01 -32.10
C GLU A 37 18.53 70.29 -31.26
N VAL A 38 19.59 70.84 -31.86
CA VAL A 38 20.69 71.56 -31.15
C VAL A 38 20.57 73.08 -31.38
N LYS A 39 19.35 73.59 -31.32
CA LYS A 39 19.04 74.94 -30.85
C LYS A 39 18.40 74.80 -29.47
N ASP A 40 19.23 74.36 -28.51
CA ASP A 40 19.10 74.62 -27.06
C ASP A 40 20.24 73.88 -26.29
N LEU A 41 21.45 73.90 -26.84
CA LEU A 41 22.65 73.84 -26.02
C LEU A 41 23.05 75.28 -25.70
N PRO A 42 23.13 75.68 -24.42
CA PRO A 42 23.38 77.06 -24.05
C PRO A 42 24.81 77.41 -24.43
N ARG A 43 24.94 78.15 -25.53
CA ARG A 43 26.09 78.98 -25.83
C ARG A 43 25.94 80.28 -25.03
N GLU A 44 25.98 80.17 -23.71
CA GLU A 44 26.20 81.28 -22.79
C GLU A 44 27.12 80.82 -21.64
N LEU A 45 28.35 80.48 -21.99
CA LEU A 45 29.47 80.67 -21.06
C LEU A 45 29.76 82.18 -21.02
N GLY A 46 29.01 82.92 -20.20
CA GLY A 46 29.37 84.31 -19.87
C GLY A 46 28.25 85.25 -19.39
N ALA A 47 26.97 85.06 -19.77
CA ALA A 47 26.00 86.17 -19.67
C ALA A 47 24.83 86.01 -18.68
N ASN A 48 24.62 84.85 -18.05
CA ASN A 48 23.44 84.63 -17.18
C ASN A 48 23.72 84.00 -15.79
N ILE A 49 24.97 84.06 -15.33
CA ILE A 49 25.35 83.67 -13.96
C ILE A 49 25.13 84.89 -13.04
N GLN A 50 24.21 84.77 -12.09
CA GLN A 50 23.91 85.82 -11.11
C GLN A 50 24.90 85.79 -9.95
N GLN A 51 25.32 84.59 -9.54
CA GLN A 51 26.24 84.39 -8.41
C GLN A 51 27.04 83.11 -8.60
N THR A 52 28.34 83.17 -8.32
CA THR A 52 29.20 81.98 -8.15
C THR A 52 29.75 82.00 -6.74
N ALA A 53 29.69 80.87 -6.03
CA ALA A 53 30.25 80.74 -4.69
C ALA A 53 31.10 79.46 -4.61
N ASN A 54 32.22 79.55 -3.88
CA ASN A 54 33.03 78.40 -3.49
C ASN A 54 32.58 77.96 -2.09
N GLY A 55 32.16 76.71 -1.96
CA GLY A 55 31.48 76.21 -0.76
C GLY A 55 30.03 76.67 -0.69
N PHE A 56 29.09 75.73 -0.82
CA PHE A 56 27.66 75.95 -0.61
C PHE A 56 27.17 74.95 0.43
N THR A 57 26.44 75.41 1.43
CA THR A 57 25.77 74.55 2.40
C THR A 57 24.36 75.09 2.65
N TYR A 58 23.36 74.22 2.51
CA TYR A 58 21.97 74.53 2.77
C TYR A 58 21.34 73.42 3.61
N SER A 59 20.74 73.75 4.74
CA SER A 59 20.04 72.80 5.60
C SER A 59 18.60 73.24 5.80
N GLN A 60 17.69 72.28 5.82
CA GLN A 60 16.28 72.52 6.10
C GLN A 60 15.86 71.74 7.34
N SER A 61 15.26 72.44 8.31
CA SER A 61 14.75 71.83 9.54
C SER A 61 13.25 72.02 9.66
N SER A 62 12.58 71.09 10.34
CA SER A 62 11.15 71.18 10.67
C SER A 62 10.95 70.63 12.09
N GLY A 63 10.21 71.35 12.94
CA GLY A 63 9.96 70.94 14.32
C GLY A 63 11.22 70.76 15.18
N GLY A 64 12.29 71.50 14.91
CA GLY A 64 13.58 71.38 15.62
C GLY A 64 14.48 70.25 15.13
N HIS A 65 14.06 69.48 14.11
CA HIS A 65 14.82 68.38 13.52
C HIS A 65 15.31 68.76 12.12
N THR A 66 16.62 68.65 11.84
CA THR A 66 17.18 68.85 10.50
C THR A 66 16.74 67.69 9.61
N LEU A 67 16.02 67.98 8.52
CA LEU A 67 15.52 66.96 7.60
C LEU A 67 16.60 66.55 6.59
N PHE A 68 17.34 67.54 6.06
CA PHE A 68 18.44 67.30 5.13
C PHE A 68 19.45 68.47 5.13
N THR A 69 20.67 68.18 4.66
CA THR A 69 21.74 69.16 4.40
C THR A 69 22.34 68.91 3.01
N ILE A 70 22.38 69.92 2.14
CA ILE A 70 23.04 69.90 0.84
C ILE A 70 24.36 70.66 0.96
N GLN A 71 25.47 70.01 0.65
CA GLN A 71 26.81 70.59 0.57
C GLN A 71 27.31 70.50 -0.88
N ALA A 72 28.01 71.52 -1.36
CA ALA A 72 28.66 71.49 -2.66
C ALA A 72 29.97 72.29 -2.64
N SER A 73 30.98 71.84 -3.39
CA SER A 73 32.26 72.57 -3.52
C SER A 73 32.10 73.90 -4.28
N LYS A 74 31.13 73.95 -5.21
CA LYS A 74 30.91 75.12 -6.06
C LYS A 74 29.44 75.26 -6.46
N LEU A 75 28.91 76.47 -6.33
CA LEU A 75 27.57 76.86 -6.77
C LEU A 75 27.69 77.82 -7.96
N LYS A 76 26.93 77.57 -9.03
CA LYS A 76 26.66 78.55 -10.11
C LYS A 76 25.15 78.79 -10.17
N GLN A 77 24.71 79.97 -9.75
CA GLN A 77 23.30 80.36 -9.75
C GLN A 77 22.95 81.16 -11.00
N PHE A 78 21.88 80.79 -11.68
CA PHE A 78 21.39 81.43 -12.90
C PHE A 78 20.27 82.43 -12.60
N ARG A 79 20.09 83.45 -13.45
CA ARG A 79 19.04 84.48 -13.28
C ARG A 79 17.61 83.94 -13.20
N ASN A 80 17.36 82.74 -13.75
CA ASN A 80 16.06 82.06 -13.67
C ASN A 80 15.79 81.38 -12.31
N GLY A 81 16.71 81.50 -11.35
CA GLY A 81 16.62 80.92 -10.01
C GLY A 81 17.10 79.47 -9.91
N GLN A 82 17.54 78.85 -11.01
CA GLN A 82 18.16 77.52 -10.96
C GLN A 82 19.62 77.62 -10.51
N ALA A 83 20.09 76.59 -9.82
CA ALA A 83 21.45 76.45 -9.35
C ALA A 83 22.11 75.21 -9.96
N LEU A 84 23.37 75.31 -10.39
CA LEU A 84 24.22 74.17 -10.71
C LEU A 84 25.26 74.00 -9.61
N LEU A 85 25.20 72.88 -8.92
CA LEU A 85 26.06 72.49 -7.80
C LEU A 85 27.08 71.46 -8.29
N HIS A 86 28.37 71.66 -7.97
CA HIS A 86 29.45 70.73 -8.31
C HIS A 86 30.01 70.07 -7.04
N GLU A 87 30.39 68.79 -7.13
CA GLU A 87 30.84 67.92 -6.02
C GLU A 87 29.87 67.99 -4.84
N VAL A 88 28.68 67.44 -5.06
CA VAL A 88 27.53 67.59 -4.15
C VAL A 88 27.47 66.41 -3.19
N LYS A 89 27.29 66.73 -1.91
CA LYS A 89 26.98 65.81 -0.83
C LYS A 89 25.65 66.20 -0.19
N ILE A 90 24.64 65.37 -0.31
CA ILE A 90 23.34 65.55 0.35
C ILE A 90 23.27 64.57 1.51
N ILE A 91 23.02 65.07 2.71
CA ILE A 91 22.83 64.29 3.93
C ILE A 91 21.33 64.29 4.23
N LEU A 92 20.73 63.12 4.35
CA LEU A 92 19.34 62.91 4.74
C LEU A 92 19.30 62.38 6.16
N TYR A 93 18.54 63.02 7.05
CA TYR A 93 18.41 62.59 8.44
C TYR A 93 17.08 61.85 8.63
N GLY A 94 17.13 60.71 9.32
CA GLY A 94 15.93 59.93 9.64
C GLY A 94 15.03 60.60 10.69
N PRO A 95 13.92 59.96 11.12
CA PRO A 95 13.04 60.51 12.13
C PRO A 95 13.75 60.85 13.47
N PRO A 96 13.24 61.80 14.27
CA PRO A 96 13.84 62.17 15.56
C PRO A 96 14.09 60.95 16.45
N GLY A 97 15.28 60.87 17.06
CA GLY A 97 15.68 59.77 17.94
C GLY A 97 16.26 58.53 17.25
N THR A 98 16.27 58.48 15.91
CA THR A 98 16.85 57.34 15.16
C THR A 98 18.35 57.47 14.93
N HIS A 99 18.93 58.68 15.05
CA HIS A 99 20.32 59.02 14.68
C HIS A 99 20.74 58.60 13.26
N ARG A 100 19.78 58.26 12.40
CA ARG A 100 20.03 57.78 11.05
C ARG A 100 20.52 58.90 10.14
N GLN A 101 21.53 58.58 9.34
CA GLN A 101 22.10 59.48 8.35
C GLN A 101 22.37 58.72 7.04
N ASP A 102 21.66 59.08 5.97
CA ASP A 102 21.96 58.60 4.61
C ASP A 102 22.68 59.70 3.82
N THR A 103 23.63 59.35 2.96
CA THR A 103 24.39 60.34 2.18
C THR A 103 24.34 60.06 0.68
N ILE A 104 24.06 61.09 -0.11
CA ILE A 104 24.07 61.06 -1.58
C ILE A 104 25.25 61.90 -2.06
N HIS A 105 26.11 61.32 -2.88
CA HIS A 105 27.28 61.92 -3.50
C HIS A 105 27.11 61.97 -5.01
N GLY A 106 27.43 63.10 -5.65
CA GLY A 106 27.52 63.13 -7.11
C GLY A 106 28.19 64.39 -7.65
N THR A 107 28.64 64.29 -8.90
CA THR A 107 29.52 65.30 -9.51
C THR A 107 28.79 66.60 -9.81
N ASP A 108 27.63 66.53 -10.46
CA ASP A 108 26.85 67.70 -10.88
C ASP A 108 25.35 67.53 -10.58
N PHE A 109 24.77 68.49 -9.85
CA PHE A 109 23.32 68.59 -9.63
C PHE A 109 22.76 69.92 -10.10
N ARG A 110 21.64 69.86 -10.83
CA ARG A 110 20.76 71.01 -11.04
C ARG A 110 19.76 71.08 -9.90
N TYR A 111 19.78 72.16 -9.14
CA TYR A 111 18.88 72.40 -8.02
C TYR A 111 17.93 73.56 -8.34
N ASN A 112 16.63 73.37 -8.10
CA ASN A 112 15.63 74.42 -8.16
C ASN A 112 15.10 74.70 -6.74
N PRO A 113 15.51 75.81 -6.10
CA PRO A 113 15.08 76.16 -4.75
C PRO A 113 13.57 76.34 -4.59
N LYS A 114 12.86 76.81 -5.63
CA LYS A 114 11.41 77.04 -5.57
C LYS A 114 10.63 75.72 -5.46
N THR A 115 11.03 74.73 -6.25
CA THR A 115 10.38 73.42 -6.27
C THR A 115 10.96 72.44 -5.25
N GLY A 116 12.22 72.65 -4.83
CA GLY A 116 12.97 71.73 -3.96
C GLY A 116 13.54 70.52 -4.71
N VAL A 117 13.57 70.56 -6.04
CA VAL A 117 14.04 69.43 -6.86
C VAL A 117 15.52 69.57 -7.18
N ALA A 118 16.30 68.53 -6.88
CA ALA A 118 17.69 68.35 -7.26
C ALA A 118 17.80 67.19 -8.27
N GLN A 119 18.37 67.44 -9.45
CA GLN A 119 18.53 66.43 -10.50
C GLN A 119 20.00 66.25 -10.85
N SER A 120 20.50 65.02 -10.79
CA SER A 120 21.88 64.70 -11.15
C SER A 120 22.08 64.67 -12.67
N LYS A 121 23.25 65.10 -13.12
CA LYS A 121 23.67 65.00 -14.54
C LYS A 121 24.64 63.85 -14.82
N GLY A 122 25.25 63.31 -13.77
CA GLY A 122 26.24 62.25 -13.85
C GLY A 122 25.91 61.09 -12.92
N GLU A 123 26.96 60.34 -12.62
CA GLU A 123 26.94 59.25 -11.65
C GLU A 123 26.63 59.78 -10.24
N VAL A 124 25.90 58.97 -9.48
CA VAL A 124 25.51 59.24 -8.11
C VAL A 124 25.79 58.00 -7.28
N GLU A 125 26.50 58.20 -6.18
CA GLU A 125 26.74 57.20 -5.15
C GLU A 125 25.87 57.54 -3.94
N ILE A 126 25.21 56.55 -3.34
CA ILE A 126 24.35 56.75 -2.17
C ILE A 126 24.75 55.73 -1.11
N ASP A 127 24.99 56.20 0.10
CA ASP A 127 25.22 55.37 1.26
C ASP A 127 23.99 55.44 2.16
N VAL A 128 23.30 54.31 2.28
CA VAL A 128 22.09 54.17 3.08
C VAL A 128 22.37 53.30 4.29
N GLU A 129 21.94 53.72 5.48
CA GLU A 129 22.08 52.89 6.68
C GLU A 129 21.12 51.69 6.63
N SER A 130 21.64 50.48 6.80
CA SER A 130 20.84 49.25 6.81
C SER A 130 19.88 49.18 8.03
N PRO A 131 18.78 48.43 7.95
CA PRO A 131 17.83 48.29 9.07
C PRO A 131 18.42 47.74 10.38
N ALA A 132 19.53 47.01 10.33
CA ALA A 132 20.18 46.40 11.49
C ALA A 132 21.15 47.36 12.23
N GLY A 133 21.32 48.61 11.78
CA GLY A 133 22.19 49.60 12.40
C GLY A 133 21.56 50.30 13.60
N GLN A 134 22.23 50.26 14.76
CA GLN A 134 21.84 51.03 15.96
C GLN A 134 22.40 52.46 15.92
N GLY A 135 22.11 53.23 14.85
CA GLY A 135 22.41 54.66 14.77
C GLY A 135 23.88 55.01 14.57
N GLN A 136 24.68 54.10 14.00
CA GLN A 136 26.04 54.35 13.53
C GLN A 136 26.28 53.55 12.24
N ALA A 137 26.41 54.27 11.12
CA ALA A 137 26.82 53.72 9.83
C ALA A 137 28.29 53.25 9.90
N THR A 138 28.51 52.03 10.39
CA THR A 138 29.78 51.32 10.20
C THR A 138 29.79 50.68 8.82
N ALA A 139 30.97 50.45 8.23
CA ALA A 139 31.10 49.79 6.93
C ALA A 139 30.39 48.41 6.86
N ALA A 140 30.15 47.77 8.01
CA ALA A 140 29.42 46.51 8.12
C ALA A 140 27.89 46.64 7.89
N ASN A 141 27.33 47.85 7.98
CA ASN A 141 25.88 48.13 7.99
C ASN A 141 25.45 49.19 6.97
N THR A 142 26.29 49.53 5.99
CA THR A 142 25.95 50.48 4.91
C THR A 142 25.56 49.74 3.62
N ILE A 143 24.54 50.24 2.94
CA ILE A 143 24.15 49.83 1.59
C ILE A 143 24.66 50.91 0.63
N HIS A 144 25.63 50.56 -0.20
CA HIS A 144 26.16 51.41 -1.25
C HIS A 144 25.30 51.26 -2.50
N VAL A 145 24.83 52.36 -3.06
CA VAL A 145 24.01 52.39 -4.28
C VAL A 145 24.70 53.24 -5.33
N LYS A 146 24.81 52.74 -6.55
CA LYS A 146 25.40 53.45 -7.69
C LYS A 146 24.37 53.58 -8.80
N THR A 147 24.10 54.81 -9.23
CA THR A 147 23.10 55.10 -10.27
C THR A 147 23.44 56.36 -11.05
N SER A 148 22.57 56.75 -11.99
CA SER A 148 22.66 58.01 -12.72
C SER A 148 21.27 58.61 -12.94
N GLY A 149 21.22 59.91 -13.23
CA GLY A 149 19.96 60.61 -13.49
C GLY A 149 19.00 60.63 -12.28
N LEU A 150 19.55 60.67 -11.06
CA LEU A 150 18.77 60.72 -9.83
C LEU A 150 18.01 62.05 -9.74
N THR A 151 16.73 62.00 -9.43
CA THR A 151 15.91 63.16 -9.09
C THR A 151 15.51 63.06 -7.63
N PHE A 152 15.89 64.05 -6.83
CA PHE A 152 15.55 64.14 -5.42
C PHE A 152 14.64 65.34 -5.17
N ASN A 153 13.51 65.14 -4.49
CA ASN A 153 12.60 66.19 -4.08
C ASN A 153 12.70 66.40 -2.56
N SER A 154 13.28 67.53 -2.16
CA SER A 154 13.56 67.84 -0.77
C SER A 154 12.32 68.11 0.08
N LYS A 155 11.18 68.44 -0.54
CA LYS A 155 9.90 68.67 0.18
C LYS A 155 9.19 67.35 0.49
N THR A 156 9.22 66.41 -0.44
CA THR A 156 8.56 65.10 -0.28
C THR A 156 9.47 64.06 0.39
N GLY A 157 10.79 64.19 0.24
CA GLY A 157 11.76 63.17 0.67
C GLY A 157 11.94 62.04 -0.33
N GLU A 158 11.42 62.20 -1.56
CA GLU A 158 11.47 61.18 -2.60
C GLU A 158 12.73 61.33 -3.47
N ALA A 159 13.46 60.22 -3.65
CA ALA A 159 14.57 60.08 -4.58
C ALA A 159 14.18 59.04 -5.64
N SER A 160 14.31 59.34 -6.92
CA SER A 160 13.96 58.40 -7.99
C SER A 160 14.88 58.48 -9.20
N THR A 161 15.01 57.35 -9.89
CA THR A 161 15.76 57.21 -11.15
C THR A 161 15.06 56.20 -12.03
N SER A 162 15.12 56.39 -13.35
CA SER A 162 14.67 55.42 -14.35
C SER A 162 15.84 54.66 -15.00
N ARG A 163 17.07 54.90 -14.52
CA ARG A 163 18.29 54.31 -15.06
C ARG A 163 18.69 53.06 -14.29
N TYR A 164 19.66 52.35 -14.86
CA TYR A 164 20.28 51.21 -14.20
C TYR A 164 20.87 51.62 -12.85
N THR A 165 20.60 50.82 -11.83
CA THR A 165 20.97 51.07 -10.44
C THR A 165 21.55 49.80 -9.85
N GLU A 166 22.75 49.90 -9.30
CA GLU A 166 23.43 48.83 -8.58
C GLU A 166 23.38 49.12 -7.08
N PHE A 167 23.29 48.07 -6.28
CA PHE A 167 23.40 48.19 -4.83
C PHE A 167 24.28 47.07 -4.26
N ALA A 168 25.05 47.38 -3.24
CA ALA A 168 25.96 46.47 -2.58
C ALA A 168 25.92 46.68 -1.07
N SER A 169 25.88 45.58 -0.33
CA SER A 169 25.98 45.54 1.13
C SER A 169 26.86 44.34 1.53
N PRO A 170 27.39 44.29 2.76
CA PRO A 170 28.17 43.15 3.23
C PRO A 170 27.41 41.81 3.22
N LYS A 171 26.07 41.85 3.22
CA LYS A 171 25.19 40.66 3.23
C LYS A 171 24.65 40.30 1.83
N GLY A 172 24.85 41.14 0.82
CA GLY A 172 24.39 40.88 -0.55
C GLY A 172 24.49 42.08 -1.48
N SER A 173 24.44 41.83 -2.77
CA SER A 173 24.48 42.83 -3.85
C SER A 173 23.35 42.62 -4.84
N GLY A 174 23.13 43.55 -5.75
CA GLY A 174 22.12 43.41 -6.78
C GLY A 174 22.05 44.61 -7.72
N HIS A 175 21.12 44.51 -8.67
CA HIS A 175 20.85 45.59 -9.62
C HIS A 175 19.38 45.59 -10.04
N ALA A 176 18.94 46.73 -10.56
CA ALA A 176 17.63 46.92 -11.16
C ALA A 176 17.65 48.02 -12.23
N VAL A 177 16.62 48.07 -13.06
CA VAL A 177 16.35 49.19 -13.97
C VAL A 177 15.26 50.05 -13.36
N GLY A 178 15.65 51.24 -12.91
CA GLY A 178 14.78 52.18 -12.22
C GLY A 178 14.57 51.85 -10.75
N ALA A 179 14.60 52.88 -9.91
CA ALA A 179 14.40 52.77 -8.48
C ALA A 179 13.76 54.06 -7.93
N SER A 180 12.96 53.93 -6.87
CA SER A 180 12.50 55.07 -6.07
C SER A 180 12.61 54.76 -4.58
N TYR A 181 12.89 55.78 -3.79
CA TYR A 181 13.01 55.69 -2.35
C TYR A 181 12.35 56.91 -1.70
N ASN A 182 11.52 56.69 -0.69
CA ASN A 182 10.93 57.75 0.09
C ASN A 182 11.52 57.75 1.50
N SER A 183 12.25 58.80 1.87
CA SER A 183 12.94 58.88 3.16
C SER A 183 11.99 58.99 4.37
N LYS A 184 10.74 59.44 4.16
CA LYS A 184 9.74 59.59 5.23
C LYS A 184 9.02 58.28 5.55
N THR A 185 8.73 57.46 4.53
CA THR A 185 8.01 56.19 4.70
C THR A 185 8.92 54.96 4.69
N GLY A 186 10.20 55.14 4.33
CA GLY A 186 11.15 54.05 4.18
C GLY A 186 10.82 53.07 3.04
N LEU A 187 9.89 53.44 2.14
CA LEU A 187 9.52 52.61 0.99
C LEU A 187 10.60 52.72 -0.10
N LEU A 188 11.20 51.58 -0.43
CA LEU A 188 12.07 51.38 -1.58
C LEU A 188 11.31 50.59 -2.65
N VAL A 189 11.37 51.03 -3.89
CA VAL A 189 10.79 50.35 -5.04
C VAL A 189 11.86 50.18 -6.12
N LEU A 190 12.02 48.97 -6.63
CA LEU A 190 12.83 48.65 -7.80
C LEU A 190 11.89 48.25 -8.94
N ASN A 191 11.96 48.98 -10.05
CA ASN A 191 10.89 48.96 -11.05
C ASN A 191 10.89 47.70 -11.91
N SER A 192 12.04 47.32 -12.48
CA SER A 192 12.16 46.16 -13.36
C SER A 192 13.55 45.54 -13.39
N SER A 193 13.65 44.32 -13.93
CA SER A 193 14.90 43.56 -14.08
C SER A 193 15.69 43.45 -12.77
N VAL A 194 14.98 43.13 -11.69
CA VAL A 194 15.57 43.09 -10.36
C VAL A 194 16.35 41.78 -10.20
N VAL A 195 17.62 41.89 -9.83
CA VAL A 195 18.47 40.74 -9.50
C VAL A 195 19.14 41.00 -8.16
N LEU A 196 18.97 40.08 -7.23
CA LEU A 196 19.61 40.06 -5.92
C LEU A 196 20.56 38.87 -5.83
N GLN A 197 21.72 39.07 -5.22
CA GLN A 197 22.69 38.07 -4.86
C GLN A 197 22.94 38.16 -3.36
N ILE A 198 22.59 37.10 -2.65
CA ILE A 198 22.64 37.06 -1.18
C ILE A 198 23.56 35.91 -0.79
N THR A 199 24.48 36.15 0.14
CA THR A 199 25.32 35.09 0.71
C THR A 199 24.67 34.61 2.00
N THR A 200 24.26 33.35 2.04
CA THR A 200 23.71 32.75 3.27
C THR A 200 24.79 32.65 4.35
N GLN A 201 24.40 32.47 5.62
CA GLN A 201 25.36 32.29 6.74
C GLN A 201 26.34 31.11 6.54
N LYS A 202 26.00 30.14 5.67
CA LYS A 202 26.86 29.01 5.30
C LYS A 202 27.76 29.29 4.07
N GLY A 203 27.78 30.52 3.57
CA GLY A 203 28.57 30.93 2.40
C GLY A 203 27.99 30.51 1.05
N ALA A 204 26.81 29.87 1.02
CA ALA A 204 26.17 29.48 -0.23
C ALA A 204 25.49 30.70 -0.89
N PRO A 205 25.79 30.99 -2.17
CA PRO A 205 25.14 32.09 -2.88
C PRO A 205 23.70 31.73 -3.23
N VAL A 206 22.79 32.67 -3.01
CA VAL A 206 21.39 32.61 -3.42
C VAL A 206 21.13 33.78 -4.34
N GLN A 207 20.61 33.50 -5.53
CA GLN A 207 20.20 34.54 -6.48
C GLN A 207 18.68 34.63 -6.52
N VAL A 208 18.14 35.84 -6.48
CA VAL A 208 16.71 36.10 -6.65
C VAL A 208 16.54 37.03 -7.84
N GLN A 209 15.71 36.64 -8.79
CA GLN A 209 15.30 37.50 -9.92
C GLN A 209 13.83 37.86 -9.73
N ALA A 210 13.44 39.08 -10.03
CA ALA A 210 12.04 39.50 -9.95
C ALA A 210 11.71 40.57 -11.01
N ALA A 211 10.45 40.60 -11.43
CA ALA A 211 9.94 41.65 -12.31
C ALA A 211 9.79 42.98 -11.58
N HIS A 212 9.61 42.96 -10.26
CA HIS A 212 9.44 44.13 -9.41
C HIS A 212 9.78 43.79 -7.96
N LEU A 213 10.27 44.77 -7.21
CA LEU A 213 10.51 44.65 -5.77
C LEU A 213 10.05 45.91 -5.05
N SER A 214 9.27 45.76 -3.98
CA SER A 214 9.02 46.84 -3.03
C SER A 214 9.42 46.41 -1.63
N PHE A 215 10.19 47.23 -0.94
CA PHE A 215 10.61 47.02 0.44
C PHE A 215 10.08 48.14 1.34
N LEU A 216 9.30 47.76 2.35
CA LEU A 216 8.75 48.64 3.36
C LEU A 216 9.58 48.49 4.63
N ARG A 217 10.47 49.46 4.88
CA ARG A 217 11.38 49.41 6.03
C ARG A 217 10.65 49.33 7.36
N ASP A 218 9.61 50.14 7.54
CA ASP A 218 8.87 50.25 8.81
C ASP A 218 8.09 48.98 9.15
N GLN A 219 7.76 48.17 8.14
CA GLN A 219 7.06 46.89 8.29
C GLN A 219 8.00 45.68 8.23
N GLU A 220 9.29 45.90 7.94
CA GLU A 220 10.28 44.83 7.71
C GLU A 220 9.80 43.82 6.66
N GLN A 221 9.21 44.32 5.56
CA GLN A 221 8.56 43.51 4.53
C GLN A 221 9.09 43.80 3.13
N THR A 222 9.43 42.75 2.39
CA THR A 222 9.75 42.81 0.95
C THR A 222 8.71 42.06 0.15
N VAL A 223 8.08 42.73 -0.81
CA VAL A 223 7.19 42.11 -1.81
C VAL A 223 7.92 42.01 -3.14
N LEU A 224 7.84 40.85 -3.77
CA LEU A 224 8.42 40.52 -5.06
C LEU A 224 7.32 40.12 -6.03
N LEU A 225 7.40 40.59 -7.27
CA LEU A 225 6.53 40.12 -8.36
C LEU A 225 7.31 39.22 -9.31
N GLN A 226 6.71 38.08 -9.67
CA GLN A 226 7.31 37.01 -10.45
C GLN A 226 8.71 36.61 -9.97
N PRO A 227 8.91 36.36 -8.65
CA PRO A 227 10.21 35.98 -8.16
C PRO A 227 10.65 34.62 -8.69
N VAL A 228 11.93 34.51 -9.02
CA VAL A 228 12.64 33.25 -9.30
C VAL A 228 13.86 33.20 -8.39
N LEU A 229 13.88 32.24 -7.47
CA LEU A 229 14.98 31.95 -6.57
C LEU A 229 15.83 30.82 -7.14
N HIS A 230 17.13 31.04 -7.24
CA HIS A 230 18.13 30.04 -7.56
C HIS A 230 19.06 29.85 -6.36
N SER A 231 19.08 28.63 -5.81
CA SER A 231 19.98 28.23 -4.73
C SER A 231 20.62 26.86 -5.04
N PRO A 232 21.75 26.51 -4.41
CA PRO A 232 22.34 25.17 -4.59
C PRO A 232 21.43 24.02 -4.15
N GLN A 233 20.42 24.32 -3.34
CA GLN A 233 19.53 23.34 -2.73
C GLN A 233 18.19 23.23 -3.45
N GLN A 234 17.81 24.20 -4.28
CA GLN A 234 16.55 24.25 -5.03
C GLN A 234 16.47 25.48 -5.94
N THR A 235 15.65 25.39 -6.98
CA THR A 235 15.06 26.55 -7.66
C THR A 235 13.59 26.67 -7.29
N ALA A 236 13.09 27.90 -7.11
CA ALA A 236 11.69 28.14 -6.78
C ALA A 236 11.15 29.38 -7.50
N SER A 237 9.88 29.37 -7.91
CA SER A 237 9.22 30.52 -8.53
C SER A 237 7.77 30.66 -8.07
N ALA A 238 7.22 31.87 -8.14
CA ALA A 238 5.81 32.17 -7.87
C ALA A 238 5.36 33.42 -8.64
N GLN A 239 4.07 33.75 -8.61
CA GLN A 239 3.54 35.01 -9.16
C GLN A 239 3.84 36.20 -8.25
N SER A 240 3.75 36.01 -6.94
CA SER A 240 4.18 36.99 -5.94
C SER A 240 4.78 36.29 -4.73
N ALA A 241 5.74 36.92 -4.07
CA ALA A 241 6.21 36.48 -2.76
C ALA A 241 6.43 37.67 -1.82
N THR A 242 6.09 37.49 -0.56
CA THR A 242 6.35 38.45 0.51
C THR A 242 7.26 37.82 1.54
N LEU A 243 8.39 38.47 1.81
CA LEU A 243 9.38 38.07 2.80
C LEU A 243 9.31 39.03 3.98
N TYR A 244 9.17 38.47 5.17
CA TYR A 244 9.09 39.19 6.42
C TYR A 244 10.42 39.01 7.16
N PHE A 245 10.99 40.10 7.64
CA PHE A 245 12.24 40.10 8.38
C PHE A 245 11.99 40.37 9.86
N ARG A 246 12.99 40.02 10.67
CA ARG A 246 13.12 40.47 12.05
C ARG A 246 13.97 41.73 12.10
N LYS A 247 13.92 42.41 13.24
CA LYS A 247 14.73 43.61 13.53
C LYS A 247 16.24 43.44 13.34
N ASP A 248 16.75 42.21 13.48
CA ASP A 248 18.17 41.90 13.26
C ASP A 248 18.53 41.65 11.78
N GLY A 249 17.54 41.73 10.89
CA GLY A 249 17.65 41.49 9.45
C GLY A 249 17.59 40.02 9.05
N THR A 250 17.37 39.09 9.99
CA THR A 250 17.12 37.67 9.66
C THR A 250 15.70 37.49 9.14
N ALA A 251 15.48 36.54 8.24
CA ALA A 251 14.16 36.25 7.70
C ALA A 251 13.31 35.48 8.73
N ASP A 252 12.08 35.93 8.95
CA ASP A 252 11.11 35.35 9.87
C ASP A 252 10.19 34.34 9.19
N HIS A 253 9.47 34.78 8.17
CA HIS A 253 8.67 33.91 7.33
C HIS A 253 8.54 34.43 5.90
N LEU A 254 8.13 33.55 5.01
CA LEU A 254 7.97 33.80 3.58
C LEU A 254 6.59 33.29 3.15
N THR A 255 5.84 34.10 2.42
CA THR A 255 4.62 33.68 1.74
C THR A 255 4.82 33.82 0.24
N ALA A 256 4.47 32.80 -0.54
CA ALA A 256 4.47 32.81 -1.99
C ALA A 256 3.08 32.43 -2.51
N GLN A 257 2.58 33.17 -3.50
CA GLN A 257 1.23 33.02 -4.02
C GLN A 257 1.24 32.93 -5.54
N GLY A 258 0.35 32.09 -6.05
CA GLY A 258 0.14 31.84 -7.47
C GLY A 258 1.26 31.04 -8.13
N GLN A 259 0.92 29.86 -8.67
CA GLN A 259 1.82 29.00 -9.45
C GLN A 259 3.19 28.79 -8.78
N VAL A 260 3.18 28.39 -7.52
CA VAL A 260 4.40 28.03 -6.82
C VAL A 260 4.98 26.78 -7.48
N HIS A 261 6.21 26.89 -7.98
CA HIS A 261 6.93 25.80 -8.62
C HIS A 261 8.31 25.67 -7.98
N ILE A 262 8.65 24.48 -7.50
CA ILE A 262 9.92 24.20 -6.82
C ILE A 262 10.59 23.01 -7.50
N THR A 263 11.84 23.15 -7.91
CA THR A 263 12.67 22.05 -8.40
C THR A 263 13.85 21.82 -7.47
N THR A 264 14.00 20.58 -7.02
CA THR A 264 15.12 20.15 -6.16
C THR A 264 16.35 19.77 -7.01
N PRO A 265 17.56 19.65 -6.42
CA PRO A 265 18.81 19.40 -7.17
C PRO A 265 18.84 18.01 -7.82
N LYS A 266 17.98 17.09 -7.35
CA LYS A 266 17.83 15.74 -7.89
C LYS A 266 16.73 15.63 -8.93
N GLY A 267 16.14 16.76 -9.36
CA GLY A 267 15.11 16.80 -10.40
C GLY A 267 13.69 16.53 -9.91
N ALA A 268 13.45 16.42 -8.60
CA ALA A 268 12.07 16.35 -8.09
C ALA A 268 11.42 17.73 -8.19
N VAL A 269 10.19 17.76 -8.71
CA VAL A 269 9.37 18.95 -8.95
C VAL A 269 8.19 18.95 -7.98
N ILE A 270 7.86 20.11 -7.44
CA ILE A 270 6.70 20.34 -6.59
C ILE A 270 5.95 21.57 -7.12
N ASP A 271 4.68 21.38 -7.46
CA ASP A 271 3.77 22.46 -7.85
C ASP A 271 2.71 22.66 -6.75
N ALA A 272 2.39 23.91 -6.44
CA ALA A 272 1.31 24.29 -5.54
C ALA A 272 0.71 25.64 -5.95
N ARG A 273 -0.47 26.00 -5.42
CA ARG A 273 -1.02 27.35 -5.62
C ARG A 273 -0.30 28.35 -4.74
N ASP A 274 -0.17 28.03 -3.46
CA ASP A 274 0.39 28.91 -2.44
C ASP A 274 1.38 28.13 -1.56
N ALA A 275 2.37 28.85 -1.03
CA ALA A 275 3.35 28.31 -0.11
C ALA A 275 3.64 29.30 1.02
N GLU A 276 3.81 28.78 2.22
CA GLU A 276 4.21 29.54 3.39
C GLU A 276 5.35 28.82 4.10
N ALA A 277 6.41 29.54 4.45
CA ALA A 277 7.57 28.97 5.14
C ALA A 277 7.89 29.78 6.39
N MET A 278 7.84 29.13 7.55
CA MET A 278 8.33 29.67 8.82
C MET A 278 9.82 29.37 8.95
N LEU A 279 10.62 30.37 9.32
CA LEU A 279 12.07 30.29 9.37
C LEU A 279 12.58 30.49 10.80
N ASP A 280 13.69 29.87 11.14
CA ASP A 280 14.34 30.05 12.44
C ASP A 280 15.18 31.34 12.49
N ALA A 281 15.80 31.61 13.64
CA ALA A 281 16.71 32.76 13.83
C ALA A 281 17.94 32.74 12.90
N LYS A 282 18.26 31.61 12.25
CA LYS A 282 19.31 31.49 11.23
C LYS A 282 18.75 31.56 9.81
N SER A 283 17.48 31.95 9.66
CA SER A 283 16.75 32.00 8.40
C SER A 283 16.65 30.63 7.69
N GLN A 284 16.65 29.54 8.46
CA GLN A 284 16.48 28.17 7.95
C GLN A 284 15.03 27.71 8.11
N PRO A 285 14.47 26.94 7.17
CA PRO A 285 13.08 26.50 7.24
C PRO A 285 12.83 25.61 8.46
N GLN A 286 11.77 25.93 9.19
CA GLN A 286 11.22 25.09 10.27
C GLN A 286 9.99 24.33 9.80
N ILE A 287 9.04 25.04 9.22
CA ILE A 287 7.78 24.50 8.75
C ILE A 287 7.51 25.11 7.38
N VAL A 288 7.11 24.30 6.41
CA VAL A 288 6.66 24.75 5.10
C VAL A 288 5.28 24.19 4.83
N HIS A 289 4.31 25.05 4.55
CA HIS A 289 2.96 24.70 4.13
C HIS A 289 2.84 24.95 2.62
N LEU A 290 2.28 23.98 1.90
CA LEU A 290 1.94 24.06 0.50
C LEU A 290 0.44 23.79 0.38
N THR A 291 -0.30 24.68 -0.28
CA THR A 291 -1.77 24.63 -0.32
C THR A 291 -2.32 24.90 -1.72
N GLY A 292 -3.62 24.60 -1.88
CA GLY A 292 -4.38 24.86 -3.11
C GLY A 292 -4.14 23.83 -4.21
N GLY A 293 -3.86 22.58 -3.82
CA GLY A 293 -3.56 21.48 -4.72
C GLY A 293 -2.07 21.36 -4.96
N VAL A 294 -1.45 20.40 -4.28
CA VAL A 294 -0.03 20.10 -4.37
C VAL A 294 0.16 18.90 -5.28
N ARG A 295 1.08 19.02 -6.24
CA ARG A 295 1.55 17.93 -7.10
C ARG A 295 3.04 17.75 -6.88
N PHE A 296 3.49 16.51 -6.75
CA PHE A 296 4.91 16.19 -6.65
C PHE A 296 5.28 15.10 -7.66
N ASP A 297 6.39 15.34 -8.36
CA ASP A 297 6.90 14.51 -9.42
C ASP A 297 8.38 14.26 -9.21
N ASN A 298 8.83 13.01 -9.29
CA ASN A 298 10.23 12.67 -9.27
C ASN A 298 10.50 11.54 -10.24
N GLN A 299 11.43 11.75 -11.17
CA GLN A 299 11.78 10.76 -12.19
C GLN A 299 13.27 10.49 -12.16
N THR A 300 13.60 9.21 -12.04
CA THR A 300 14.95 8.67 -12.19
C THR A 300 14.91 7.58 -13.27
N PRO A 301 16.06 7.17 -13.85
CA PRO A 301 16.07 6.17 -14.93
C PRO A 301 15.39 4.84 -14.60
N GLN A 302 15.28 4.47 -13.32
CA GLN A 302 14.73 3.19 -12.86
C GLN A 302 13.44 3.32 -12.04
N GLN A 303 13.07 4.54 -11.66
CA GLN A 303 11.93 4.78 -10.80
C GLN A 303 11.29 6.14 -11.11
N SER A 304 9.98 6.14 -11.34
CA SER A 304 9.17 7.35 -11.34
C SER A 304 8.22 7.34 -10.15
N LEU A 305 7.97 8.52 -9.62
CA LEU A 305 7.04 8.74 -8.53
C LEU A 305 6.25 10.01 -8.84
N HIS A 306 4.94 9.89 -8.72
CA HIS A 306 3.97 10.95 -8.94
C HIS A 306 3.02 10.96 -7.75
N GLY A 307 2.62 12.12 -7.29
CA GLY A 307 1.50 12.17 -6.38
C GLY A 307 0.90 13.54 -6.20
N THR A 308 -0.26 13.54 -5.54
CA THR A 308 -1.10 14.69 -5.33
C THR A 308 -1.65 14.71 -3.90
N ALA A 309 -1.91 15.91 -3.40
CA ALA A 309 -2.60 16.16 -2.14
C ALA A 309 -3.24 17.55 -2.19
N GLY A 310 -4.27 17.84 -1.41
CA GLY A 310 -4.78 19.21 -1.30
C GLY A 310 -3.78 20.13 -0.61
N ASN A 311 -3.23 19.66 0.52
CA ASN A 311 -2.27 20.39 1.34
C ASN A 311 -1.09 19.50 1.76
N VAL A 312 0.10 20.08 1.88
CA VAL A 312 1.31 19.41 2.39
C VAL A 312 1.99 20.30 3.42
N GLN A 313 2.29 19.73 4.59
CA GLN A 313 3.13 20.35 5.61
C GLN A 313 4.45 19.58 5.73
N LEU A 314 5.56 20.30 5.59
CA LEU A 314 6.92 19.80 5.80
C LEU A 314 7.45 20.38 7.10
N THR A 315 7.91 19.54 8.02
CA THR A 315 8.56 19.98 9.27
C THR A 315 10.01 19.54 9.27
N PHE A 316 10.89 20.48 9.58
CA PHE A 316 12.32 20.30 9.62
C PHE A 316 12.85 20.42 11.05
N ALA A 317 13.90 19.69 11.38
CA ALA A 317 14.58 19.76 12.66
C ALA A 317 16.10 19.89 12.48
N SER A 318 16.75 20.46 13.49
CA SER A 318 18.20 20.60 13.52
C SER A 318 18.85 19.33 14.04
N PHE A 319 19.82 18.81 13.29
CA PHE A 319 20.67 17.68 13.69
C PHE A 319 22.13 18.09 13.49
N GLY A 320 22.79 18.48 14.59
CA GLY A 320 24.10 19.13 14.53
C GLY A 320 24.04 20.41 13.69
N ALA A 321 24.90 20.52 12.68
CA ALA A 321 24.94 21.68 11.77
C ALA A 321 23.89 21.62 10.63
N ASN A 322 23.16 20.52 10.49
CA ASN A 322 22.24 20.29 9.37
C ASN A 322 20.79 20.49 9.78
N ARG A 323 20.00 21.07 8.87
CA ARG A 323 18.53 21.12 8.97
C ARG A 323 17.99 20.02 8.07
N LEU A 324 17.32 19.04 8.67
CA LEU A 324 16.85 17.84 7.97
C LEU A 324 15.33 17.74 8.10
N LEU A 325 14.69 17.17 7.07
CA LEU A 325 13.26 16.87 7.08
C LEU A 325 12.97 15.84 8.17
N GLN A 326 12.02 16.14 9.05
CA GLN A 326 11.62 15.31 10.19
C GLN A 326 10.24 14.71 9.98
N HIS A 327 9.31 15.49 9.43
CA HIS A 327 7.92 15.06 9.26
C HIS A 327 7.33 15.62 7.97
N VAL A 328 6.54 14.81 7.28
CA VAL A 328 5.71 15.23 6.15
C VAL A 328 4.29 14.81 6.44
N ARG A 329 3.36 15.75 6.34
CA ARG A 329 1.93 15.50 6.47
C ARG A 329 1.23 15.94 5.18
N LEU A 330 0.66 14.98 4.46
CA LEU A 330 -0.15 15.20 3.28
C LEU A 330 -1.62 15.05 3.67
N GLN A 331 -2.50 15.94 3.19
CA GLN A 331 -3.92 15.95 3.54
C GLN A 331 -4.79 16.23 2.32
N GLN A 332 -6.06 15.81 2.42
CA GLN A 332 -7.12 16.00 1.43
C GLN A 332 -6.83 15.24 0.12
N SER A 333 -7.40 14.03 0.02
CA SER A 333 -7.33 13.18 -1.18
C SER A 333 -5.90 12.89 -1.64
N VAL A 334 -5.10 12.30 -0.76
CA VAL A 334 -3.71 11.95 -1.06
C VAL A 334 -3.68 10.76 -2.00
N ASN A 335 -2.93 10.90 -3.10
CA ASN A 335 -2.71 9.83 -4.06
C ASN A 335 -1.23 9.81 -4.46
N ILE A 336 -0.57 8.66 -4.31
CA ILE A 336 0.85 8.51 -4.63
C ILE A 336 1.02 7.25 -5.48
N THR A 337 1.59 7.41 -6.68
CA THR A 337 1.94 6.32 -7.58
C THR A 337 3.45 6.27 -7.74
N THR A 338 4.03 5.11 -7.43
CA THR A 338 5.44 4.81 -7.70
C THR A 338 5.52 3.70 -8.73
N LEU A 339 6.21 3.93 -9.84
CA LEU A 339 6.57 2.91 -10.81
C LEU A 339 8.06 2.63 -10.73
N ARG A 340 8.44 1.37 -10.66
CA ARG A 340 9.82 0.91 -10.71
C ARG A 340 9.99 -0.07 -11.86
N ILE A 341 11.04 0.15 -12.65
CA ILE A 341 11.42 -0.70 -13.78
C ILE A 341 12.78 -1.33 -13.51
N GLY A 342 13.10 -2.43 -14.23
CA GLY A 342 14.37 -3.13 -14.06
C GLY A 342 14.43 -4.00 -12.80
N LEU A 343 13.29 -4.59 -12.39
CA LEU A 343 13.30 -5.68 -11.41
C LEU A 343 14.08 -6.91 -11.97
N PRO A 344 14.47 -7.90 -11.14
CA PRO A 344 15.13 -9.10 -11.65
C PRO A 344 14.30 -9.74 -12.75
N HIS A 345 14.97 -10.28 -13.77
CA HIS A 345 14.34 -10.80 -15.00
C HIS A 345 13.60 -9.74 -15.85
N GLY A 346 13.84 -8.44 -15.66
CA GLY A 346 13.24 -7.39 -16.50
C GLY A 346 11.81 -7.01 -16.11
N GLY A 347 11.39 -7.32 -14.88
CA GLY A 347 10.04 -6.99 -14.39
C GLY A 347 9.83 -5.51 -14.04
N THR A 348 8.57 -5.15 -13.80
CA THR A 348 8.13 -3.85 -13.31
C THR A 348 7.26 -3.99 -12.06
N ALA A 349 7.26 -2.97 -11.20
CA ALA A 349 6.36 -2.88 -10.06
C ALA A 349 5.73 -1.50 -9.98
N THR A 350 4.41 -1.45 -9.87
CA THR A 350 3.64 -0.24 -9.63
C THR A 350 3.03 -0.31 -8.25
N ARG A 351 3.32 0.67 -7.40
CA ARG A 351 2.71 0.86 -6.09
C ARG A 351 1.82 2.09 -6.11
N HIS A 352 0.59 1.92 -5.68
CA HIS A 352 -0.38 2.99 -5.51
C HIS A 352 -0.76 3.12 -4.04
N VAL A 353 -0.71 4.31 -3.49
CA VAL A 353 -1.05 4.62 -2.10
C VAL A 353 -2.11 5.71 -2.10
N GLN A 354 -3.20 5.47 -1.37
CA GLN A 354 -4.32 6.40 -1.24
C GLN A 354 -4.75 6.52 0.22
N GLY A 355 -5.21 7.72 0.60
CA GLY A 355 -5.81 7.99 1.91
C GLY A 355 -6.20 9.47 2.05
N LYS A 356 -6.93 9.83 3.11
CA LYS A 356 -7.23 11.25 3.38
C LYS A 356 -6.06 11.99 4.02
N ILE A 357 -5.27 11.29 4.86
CA ILE A 357 -4.08 11.83 5.52
C ILE A 357 -2.96 10.81 5.38
N VAL A 358 -1.78 11.27 4.96
CA VAL A 358 -0.55 10.47 4.95
C VAL A 358 0.51 11.20 5.76
N ASN A 359 0.98 10.58 6.84
CA ASN A 359 2.03 11.10 7.71
C ASN A 359 3.30 10.28 7.49
N ILE A 360 4.43 10.93 7.22
CA ILE A 360 5.73 10.29 7.03
C ILE A 360 6.70 10.88 8.05
N ALA A 361 7.16 10.03 8.97
CA ALA A 361 8.20 10.39 9.92
C ALA A 361 9.58 10.01 9.37
N PHE A 362 10.53 10.92 9.50
CA PHE A 362 11.90 10.77 9.04
C PHE A 362 12.86 10.79 10.22
N VAL A 363 13.97 10.07 10.07
CA VAL A 363 15.10 10.09 10.99
C VAL A 363 16.39 10.41 10.22
N PRO A 364 17.44 10.95 10.87
CA PRO A 364 18.73 11.13 10.22
C PRO A 364 19.34 9.78 9.81
N ALA A 365 19.85 9.71 8.59
CA ALA A 365 20.68 8.58 8.16
C ALA A 365 22.02 8.57 8.94
N PRO A 366 22.71 7.41 9.00
CA PRO A 366 24.07 7.35 9.51
C PRO A 366 24.96 8.43 8.88
N GLY A 367 25.67 9.21 9.71
CA GLY A 367 26.44 10.38 9.28
C GLY A 367 25.67 11.71 9.27
N GLY A 368 24.37 11.72 9.55
CA GLY A 368 23.60 12.94 9.87
C GLY A 368 23.45 13.95 8.73
N ARG A 369 23.66 13.54 7.46
CA ARG A 369 23.62 14.42 6.29
C ARG A 369 22.32 14.36 5.47
N LYS A 370 21.48 13.36 5.69
CA LYS A 370 20.22 13.17 4.96
C LYS A 370 19.14 12.55 5.85
N SER A 371 17.89 12.84 5.55
CA SER A 371 16.72 12.19 6.15
C SER A 371 16.43 10.86 5.46
N ILE A 372 16.01 9.86 6.23
CA ILE A 372 15.46 8.59 5.75
C ILE A 372 14.10 8.36 6.39
N ALA A 373 13.12 7.89 5.61
CA ALA A 373 11.80 7.59 6.13
C ALA A 373 11.88 6.42 7.12
N ARG A 374 11.16 6.53 8.23
CA ARG A 374 11.10 5.51 9.29
C ARG A 374 9.70 4.93 9.41
N THR A 375 8.69 5.78 9.39
CA THR A 375 7.29 5.36 9.56
C THR A 375 6.44 6.08 8.55
N VAL A 376 5.50 5.36 7.94
CA VAL A 376 4.45 5.91 7.08
C VAL A 376 3.11 5.51 7.68
N GLN A 377 2.27 6.47 8.01
CA GLN A 377 0.92 6.26 8.50
C GLN A 377 -0.07 6.82 7.49
N ILE A 378 -1.10 6.05 7.18
CA ILE A 378 -2.17 6.41 6.26
C ILE A 378 -3.47 6.28 7.04
N ASP A 379 -4.22 7.38 7.11
CA ASP A 379 -5.45 7.44 7.89
C ASP A 379 -6.66 7.73 7.00
N HIS A 380 -7.80 7.13 7.37
CA HIS A 380 -9.12 7.26 6.77
C HIS A 380 -9.16 6.82 5.29
N GLY A 381 -9.58 5.57 5.05
CA GLY A 381 -9.64 4.98 3.70
C GLY A 381 -8.26 4.66 3.17
N ALA A 382 -7.40 4.09 4.02
CA ALA A 382 -6.04 3.75 3.68
C ALA A 382 -6.04 2.56 2.70
N ARG A 383 -5.43 2.76 1.53
CA ARG A 383 -5.36 1.74 0.49
C ARG A 383 -3.97 1.71 -0.13
N ILE A 384 -3.38 0.52 -0.18
CA ILE A 384 -2.10 0.26 -0.82
C ILE A 384 -2.31 -0.85 -1.85
N ALA A 385 -2.15 -0.51 -3.13
CA ALA A 385 -2.17 -1.49 -4.22
C ALA A 385 -0.76 -1.68 -4.78
N LEU A 386 -0.32 -2.93 -4.89
CA LEU A 386 0.94 -3.32 -5.50
C LEU A 386 0.64 -4.22 -6.70
N SER A 387 1.13 -3.84 -7.87
CA SER A 387 1.09 -4.66 -9.07
C SER A 387 2.51 -4.97 -9.49
N THR A 388 2.82 -6.25 -9.74
CA THR A 388 4.11 -6.67 -10.28
C THR A 388 3.91 -7.43 -11.59
N LEU A 389 4.73 -7.11 -12.58
CA LEU A 389 4.79 -7.82 -13.85
C LEU A 389 6.21 -8.33 -14.04
N ALA A 390 6.36 -9.62 -14.33
CA ALA A 390 7.63 -10.23 -14.66
C ALA A 390 7.47 -11.00 -15.98
N PRO A 391 8.49 -11.01 -16.86
CA PRO A 391 8.45 -11.82 -18.07
C PRO A 391 8.18 -13.29 -17.74
N HIS A 392 7.31 -13.92 -18.52
CA HIS A 392 6.92 -15.33 -18.37
C HIS A 392 6.27 -15.71 -17.02
N GLN A 393 5.83 -14.75 -16.21
CA GLN A 393 4.99 -15.00 -15.04
C GLN A 393 3.65 -14.26 -15.14
N PRO A 394 2.57 -14.83 -14.57
CA PRO A 394 1.29 -14.14 -14.49
C PRO A 394 1.44 -12.85 -13.66
N PRO A 395 0.69 -11.79 -13.99
CA PRO A 395 0.71 -10.55 -13.22
C PRO A 395 0.27 -10.82 -11.79
N GLN A 396 0.97 -10.25 -10.81
CA GLN A 396 0.54 -10.31 -9.42
C GLN A 396 -0.05 -8.96 -9.03
N HIS A 397 -1.16 -9.01 -8.33
CA HIS A 397 -1.83 -7.82 -7.82
C HIS A 397 -2.23 -8.07 -6.37
N THR A 398 -1.80 -7.19 -5.49
CA THR A 398 -2.14 -7.22 -4.06
C THR A 398 -2.69 -5.87 -3.65
N VAL A 399 -3.83 -5.87 -2.98
CA VAL A 399 -4.45 -4.68 -2.39
C VAL A 399 -4.57 -4.90 -0.89
N ILE A 400 -4.15 -3.90 -0.12
CA ILE A 400 -4.29 -3.85 1.32
C ILE A 400 -5.08 -2.60 1.67
N GLU A 401 -6.17 -2.79 2.40
CA GLU A 401 -7.10 -1.74 2.82
C GLU A 401 -7.30 -1.78 4.33
N GLY A 402 -7.64 -0.62 4.91
CA GLY A 402 -8.03 -0.47 6.30
C GLY A 402 -8.37 0.99 6.64
N ASP A 403 -8.89 1.22 7.84
CA ASP A 403 -9.15 2.57 8.33
C ASP A 403 -7.85 3.31 8.66
N HIS A 404 -6.88 2.58 9.23
CA HIS A 404 -5.53 3.05 9.49
C HIS A 404 -4.50 2.00 9.06
N LEU A 405 -3.48 2.42 8.32
CA LEU A 405 -2.32 1.59 7.98
C LEU A 405 -1.03 2.27 8.47
N VAL A 406 -0.19 1.52 9.18
CA VAL A 406 1.11 1.99 9.67
C VAL A 406 2.22 1.06 9.17
N ALA A 407 3.12 1.60 8.35
CA ALA A 407 4.28 0.90 7.83
C ALA A 407 5.54 1.37 8.53
N GLN A 408 6.33 0.43 9.05
CA GLN A 408 7.67 0.68 9.57
C GLN A 408 8.74 0.29 8.55
N LEU A 409 9.68 1.20 8.32
CA LEU A 409 10.72 1.08 7.31
C LEU A 409 12.12 0.92 7.92
N ILE A 410 12.95 0.16 7.22
CA ILE A 410 14.40 0.06 7.42
C ILE A 410 15.08 0.68 6.20
N HIS A 411 16.19 1.38 6.44
CA HIS A 411 16.99 2.03 5.39
C HIS A 411 16.22 3.03 4.49
N GLY A 412 15.04 3.49 4.91
CA GLY A 412 14.23 4.46 4.19
C GLY A 412 13.27 3.88 3.15
N ASN A 413 13.37 2.59 2.80
CA ASN A 413 12.61 2.02 1.69
C ASN A 413 12.20 0.54 1.84
N MET A 414 12.70 -0.18 2.85
CA MET A 414 12.39 -1.60 3.08
C MET A 414 11.33 -1.74 4.17
N LEU A 415 10.23 -2.44 3.89
CA LEU A 415 9.22 -2.74 4.90
C LEU A 415 9.77 -3.74 5.92
N ARG A 416 9.55 -3.45 7.20
CA ARG A 416 9.79 -4.36 8.34
C ARG A 416 8.49 -4.85 8.93
N VAL A 417 7.56 -3.93 9.13
CA VAL A 417 6.24 -4.17 9.72
C VAL A 417 5.21 -3.37 8.94
N LEU A 418 4.03 -3.96 8.75
CA LEU A 418 2.83 -3.30 8.31
C LEU A 418 1.69 -3.67 9.26
N ASP A 419 1.18 -2.68 9.97
CA ASP A 419 0.03 -2.78 10.84
C ASP A 419 -1.19 -2.16 10.16
N GLY A 420 -2.35 -2.80 10.29
CA GLY A 420 -3.63 -2.27 9.87
C GLY A 420 -4.67 -2.43 10.96
N THR A 421 -5.52 -1.43 11.13
CA THR A 421 -6.66 -1.47 12.05
C THR A 421 -7.91 -0.88 11.39
N GLY A 422 -9.06 -1.44 11.78
CA GLY A 422 -10.37 -1.06 11.26
C GLY A 422 -10.61 -1.59 9.85
N HIS A 423 -11.60 -2.48 9.70
CA HIS A 423 -12.04 -3.04 8.42
C HIS A 423 -10.89 -3.43 7.47
N THR A 424 -9.89 -4.11 8.01
CA THR A 424 -8.71 -4.48 7.23
C THR A 424 -9.07 -5.54 6.19
N GLN A 425 -8.60 -5.33 4.96
CA GLN A 425 -8.78 -6.30 3.88
C GLN A 425 -7.48 -6.49 3.11
N VAL A 426 -7.15 -7.74 2.80
CA VAL A 426 -6.05 -8.10 1.90
C VAL A 426 -6.64 -8.89 0.74
N ALA A 427 -6.52 -8.37 -0.47
CA ALA A 427 -6.86 -9.09 -1.70
C ALA A 427 -5.58 -9.39 -2.48
N SER A 428 -5.40 -10.61 -2.94
CA SER A 428 -4.22 -11.01 -3.73
C SER A 428 -4.58 -11.99 -4.84
N LEU A 429 -4.01 -11.78 -6.02
CA LEU A 429 -4.10 -12.72 -7.14
C LEU A 429 -2.96 -13.74 -7.05
N ALA A 430 -3.30 -15.01 -6.89
CA ALA A 430 -2.34 -16.11 -6.84
C ALA A 430 -1.81 -16.49 -8.25
N LYS A 431 -0.73 -17.27 -8.28
CA LYS A 431 -0.07 -17.71 -9.53
C LYS A 431 -0.97 -18.57 -10.43
N ASP A 432 -1.96 -19.23 -9.85
CA ASP A 432 -2.98 -20.02 -10.55
C ASP A 432 -4.18 -19.18 -11.03
N GLY A 433 -4.13 -17.85 -10.82
CA GLY A 433 -5.21 -16.92 -11.14
C GLY A 433 -6.34 -16.88 -10.10
N ALA A 434 -6.23 -17.62 -8.99
CA ALA A 434 -7.22 -17.55 -7.92
C ALA A 434 -7.13 -16.21 -7.18
N LEU A 435 -8.28 -15.59 -6.91
CA LEU A 435 -8.38 -14.40 -6.09
C LEU A 435 -8.56 -14.83 -4.62
N ASN A 436 -7.59 -14.49 -3.79
CA ASN A 436 -7.65 -14.72 -2.35
C ASN A 436 -7.94 -13.40 -1.65
N THR A 437 -8.94 -13.40 -0.78
CA THR A 437 -9.30 -12.25 0.04
C THR A 437 -9.30 -12.64 1.51
N THR A 438 -8.77 -11.78 2.37
CA THR A 438 -8.82 -11.91 3.83
C THR A 438 -9.36 -10.62 4.39
N ALA A 439 -10.50 -10.67 5.09
CA ALA A 439 -11.05 -9.56 5.85
C ALA A 439 -10.82 -9.81 7.35
N SER A 440 -10.54 -8.76 8.12
CA SER A 440 -10.32 -8.81 9.57
C SER A 440 -10.46 -7.44 10.23
N ASP A 441 -10.52 -7.38 11.55
CA ASP A 441 -10.54 -6.10 12.28
C ASP A 441 -9.14 -5.48 12.39
N SER A 442 -8.11 -6.33 12.45
CA SER A 442 -6.71 -5.93 12.49
C SER A 442 -5.82 -6.88 11.70
N LEU A 443 -4.73 -6.32 11.18
CA LEU A 443 -3.72 -7.01 10.40
C LEU A 443 -2.33 -6.63 10.91
N HIS A 444 -1.47 -7.60 11.18
CA HIS A 444 -0.06 -7.40 11.47
C HIS A 444 0.79 -8.23 10.52
N VAL A 445 1.67 -7.60 9.75
CA VAL A 445 2.56 -8.29 8.81
C VAL A 445 4.00 -7.95 9.15
N SER A 446 4.81 -8.97 9.40
CA SER A 446 6.25 -8.84 9.56
C SER A 446 6.97 -9.30 8.29
N PHE A 447 8.09 -8.64 7.99
CA PHE A 447 8.90 -8.93 6.83
C PHE A 447 10.32 -9.27 7.26
N ALA A 448 10.89 -10.28 6.62
CA ALA A 448 12.27 -10.69 6.84
C ALA A 448 13.23 -9.56 6.44
N ALA A 449 14.21 -9.28 7.30
CA ALA A 449 15.33 -8.43 6.92
C ALA A 449 16.16 -9.15 5.85
N ALA A 450 16.41 -8.50 4.70
CA ALA A 450 17.28 -9.08 3.69
C ALA A 450 18.66 -9.40 4.32
N PRO A 451 19.26 -10.57 4.04
CA PRO A 451 20.59 -10.89 4.58
C PRO A 451 21.60 -9.83 4.13
N GLN A 452 22.40 -9.33 5.08
CA GLN A 452 23.51 -8.43 4.76
C GLN A 452 24.44 -9.12 3.75
N PRO A 453 24.85 -8.45 2.67
CA PRO A 453 25.79 -9.05 1.75
C PRO A 453 27.10 -9.39 2.49
N PRO A 454 27.69 -10.58 2.26
CA PRO A 454 28.96 -10.95 2.89
C PRO A 454 30.04 -9.93 2.52
N ARG A 455 30.78 -9.44 3.52
CA ARG A 455 31.91 -8.52 3.34
C ARG A 455 32.92 -9.12 2.37
N GLY A 456 33.12 -8.51 1.20
CA GLY A 456 34.24 -8.87 0.31
C GLY A 456 34.03 -8.81 -1.20
N LYS A 457 32.85 -8.43 -1.74
CA LYS A 457 32.66 -8.32 -3.21
C LYS A 457 32.60 -6.86 -3.69
N THR A 458 33.29 -6.60 -4.80
CA THR A 458 33.54 -5.31 -5.44
C THR A 458 32.27 -4.58 -5.90
N ALA A 459 32.36 -3.25 -5.99
CA ALA A 459 31.26 -2.29 -6.19
C ALA A 459 30.38 -2.50 -7.44
N LYS A 460 30.74 -3.37 -8.40
CA LYS A 460 29.87 -3.72 -9.54
C LYS A 460 28.75 -4.71 -9.20
N SER A 461 28.84 -5.44 -8.08
CA SER A 461 27.78 -6.35 -7.61
C SER A 461 26.74 -5.64 -6.71
N GLN A 462 27.03 -4.43 -6.23
CA GLN A 462 26.16 -3.68 -5.32
C GLN A 462 24.93 -3.08 -6.02
N GLN A 463 25.01 -2.78 -7.32
CA GLN A 463 23.85 -2.29 -8.08
C GLN A 463 22.82 -3.39 -8.39
N ALA A 464 23.19 -4.66 -8.29
CA ALA A 464 22.31 -5.81 -8.54
C ALA A 464 21.59 -6.34 -7.28
N THR A 465 21.88 -5.79 -6.08
CA THR A 465 21.35 -6.30 -4.79
C THR A 465 20.39 -5.30 -4.11
N GLU A 466 19.88 -4.31 -4.85
CA GLU A 466 19.01 -3.25 -4.31
C GLU A 466 17.52 -3.45 -4.62
N ILE A 467 17.12 -4.71 -4.82
CA ILE A 467 15.73 -5.10 -5.06
C ILE A 467 15.31 -6.01 -3.90
N ALA A 468 15.33 -5.46 -2.70
CA ALA A 468 14.68 -6.08 -1.56
C ALA A 468 13.17 -5.93 -1.74
N THR A 469 12.57 -6.88 -2.45
CA THR A 469 11.17 -7.21 -2.17
C THR A 469 11.16 -7.73 -0.74
N SER A 470 10.64 -6.95 0.20
CA SER A 470 10.46 -7.39 1.57
C SER A 470 9.66 -8.69 1.53
N GLN A 471 10.29 -9.80 1.90
CA GLN A 471 9.62 -11.10 1.94
C GLN A 471 8.81 -11.19 3.23
N ILE A 472 7.53 -11.55 3.13
CA ILE A 472 6.68 -11.75 4.30
C ILE A 472 7.28 -12.90 5.12
N GLU A 473 7.47 -12.68 6.41
CA GLU A 473 7.88 -13.69 7.38
C GLU A 473 6.64 -14.28 8.07
N GLN A 474 5.77 -13.39 8.55
CA GLN A 474 4.52 -13.74 9.20
C GLN A 474 3.43 -12.72 8.87
N ALA A 475 2.18 -13.18 8.76
CA ALA A 475 1.00 -12.32 8.70
C ALA A 475 -0.06 -12.81 9.69
N ILE A 476 -0.62 -11.91 10.50
CA ILE A 476 -1.61 -12.21 11.52
C ILE A 476 -2.84 -11.34 11.26
N ALA A 477 -3.96 -11.98 10.97
CA ALA A 477 -5.28 -11.35 10.93
C ALA A 477 -6.03 -11.72 12.21
N SER A 478 -6.66 -10.75 12.89
CA SER A 478 -7.39 -10.99 14.14
C SER A 478 -8.72 -10.22 14.21
N GLY A 479 -9.67 -10.75 15.00
CA GLY A 479 -11.03 -10.23 15.15
C GLY A 479 -12.01 -11.07 14.35
N HIS A 480 -12.74 -10.48 13.41
CA HIS A 480 -13.65 -11.19 12.51
C HIS A 480 -12.92 -11.64 11.24
N VAL A 481 -12.12 -12.70 11.34
CA VAL A 481 -11.35 -13.16 10.18
C VAL A 481 -12.24 -13.94 9.23
N VAL A 482 -12.34 -13.47 7.98
CA VAL A 482 -12.99 -14.17 6.88
C VAL A 482 -12.00 -14.28 5.73
N MET A 483 -11.63 -15.50 5.37
CA MET A 483 -10.78 -15.80 4.22
C MET A 483 -11.66 -16.39 3.13
N HIS A 484 -11.55 -15.87 1.90
CA HIS A 484 -12.29 -16.37 0.75
C HIS A 484 -11.35 -16.53 -0.45
N GLN A 485 -11.29 -17.75 -0.98
CA GLN A 485 -10.54 -18.10 -2.18
C GLN A 485 -11.53 -18.37 -3.32
N GLN A 486 -11.50 -17.50 -4.33
CA GLN A 486 -12.23 -17.68 -5.56
C GLN A 486 -11.28 -18.23 -6.64
N PRO A 487 -11.45 -19.49 -7.09
CA PRO A 487 -10.64 -20.02 -8.17
C PRO A 487 -10.97 -19.32 -9.50
N GLN A 488 -9.99 -19.25 -10.40
CA GLN A 488 -10.21 -18.72 -11.74
C GLN A 488 -11.20 -19.61 -12.49
N LEU A 489 -12.20 -19.01 -13.16
CA LEU A 489 -13.12 -19.76 -14.03
C LEU A 489 -12.31 -20.46 -15.13
N SER A 490 -12.33 -21.79 -15.14
CA SER A 490 -11.73 -22.58 -16.20
C SER A 490 -12.66 -22.60 -17.42
N THR A 491 -12.10 -22.42 -18.62
CA THR A 491 -12.83 -22.48 -19.90
C THR A 491 -13.15 -23.92 -20.33
N LYS A 492 -12.74 -24.92 -19.55
CA LYS A 492 -12.97 -26.35 -19.83
C LYS A 492 -14.16 -26.87 -19.03
N PRO A 493 -15.23 -27.37 -19.67
CA PRO A 493 -16.39 -27.94 -18.98
C PRO A 493 -15.97 -29.06 -18.01
N GLY A 494 -16.44 -29.02 -16.76
CA GLY A 494 -16.27 -30.11 -15.79
C GLY A 494 -14.99 -30.09 -14.92
N LYS A 495 -14.13 -29.07 -15.02
CA LYS A 495 -12.96 -28.86 -14.14
C LYS A 495 -12.99 -27.50 -13.44
N GLN A 496 -14.08 -27.18 -12.76
CA GLN A 496 -14.15 -25.99 -11.91
C GLN A 496 -13.81 -26.39 -10.47
N ALA A 497 -12.78 -25.75 -9.90
CA ALA A 497 -12.52 -25.84 -8.47
C ALA A 497 -13.64 -25.10 -7.72
N GLN A 498 -14.06 -25.63 -6.57
CA GLN A 498 -15.05 -24.98 -5.71
C GLN A 498 -14.40 -23.80 -4.96
N PRO A 499 -15.13 -22.69 -4.73
CA PRO A 499 -14.66 -21.63 -3.84
C PRO A 499 -14.50 -22.16 -2.42
N VAL A 500 -13.56 -21.58 -1.67
CA VAL A 500 -13.32 -21.94 -0.26
C VAL A 500 -13.49 -20.70 0.59
N THR A 501 -14.30 -20.80 1.64
CA THR A 501 -14.45 -19.77 2.67
C THR A 501 -14.02 -20.34 4.01
N ALA A 502 -13.24 -19.58 4.77
CA ALA A 502 -12.86 -19.94 6.13
C ALA A 502 -13.11 -18.76 7.08
N TRP A 503 -13.57 -19.07 8.27
CA TRP A 503 -13.83 -18.13 9.35
C TRP A 503 -12.97 -18.50 10.55
N ALA A 504 -12.49 -17.50 11.29
CA ALA A 504 -11.75 -17.68 12.54
C ALA A 504 -11.75 -16.39 13.36
N GLN A 505 -11.40 -16.48 14.65
CA GLN A 505 -11.05 -15.27 15.42
C GLN A 505 -9.64 -14.77 15.12
N LYS A 506 -8.75 -15.68 14.74
CA LYS A 506 -7.36 -15.37 14.39
C LYS A 506 -6.86 -16.30 13.28
N ALA A 507 -6.20 -15.73 12.28
CA ALA A 507 -5.47 -16.46 11.26
C ALA A 507 -4.01 -16.01 11.22
N THR A 508 -3.08 -16.95 11.37
CA THR A 508 -1.64 -16.71 11.29
C THR A 508 -1.07 -17.43 10.08
N TYR A 509 -0.43 -16.70 9.17
CA TYR A 509 0.38 -17.29 8.11
C TYR A 509 1.86 -17.24 8.49
N LEU A 510 2.53 -18.38 8.39
CA LEU A 510 3.96 -18.54 8.63
C LEU A 510 4.67 -18.88 7.31
N ALA A 511 5.53 -17.99 6.82
CA ALA A 511 6.15 -18.16 5.52
C ALA A 511 7.21 -19.28 5.47
N ASN A 512 7.92 -19.52 6.58
CA ASN A 512 8.96 -20.54 6.69
C ASN A 512 8.44 -21.96 6.49
N SER A 513 7.24 -22.25 7.01
CA SER A 513 6.57 -23.55 6.96
C SER A 513 5.44 -23.59 5.94
N GLN A 514 5.09 -22.45 5.34
CA GLN A 514 3.93 -22.29 4.45
C GLN A 514 2.61 -22.73 5.12
N THR A 515 2.49 -22.49 6.43
CA THR A 515 1.33 -22.90 7.24
C THR A 515 0.38 -21.74 7.48
N VAL A 516 -0.92 -22.00 7.38
CA VAL A 516 -2.00 -21.11 7.83
C VAL A 516 -2.63 -21.75 9.06
N GLU A 517 -2.54 -21.07 10.20
CA GLU A 517 -3.09 -21.49 11.47
C GLU A 517 -4.36 -20.69 11.76
N LEU A 518 -5.49 -21.36 11.87
CA LEU A 518 -6.79 -20.78 12.20
C LEU A 518 -7.16 -21.14 13.65
N ARG A 519 -7.56 -20.14 14.44
CA ARG A 519 -7.85 -20.28 15.87
C ARG A 519 -9.12 -19.53 16.28
N GLY A 520 -9.73 -19.97 17.38
CA GLY A 520 -10.96 -19.41 17.93
C GLY A 520 -12.18 -19.93 17.19
N SER A 521 -12.39 -21.24 17.25
CA SER A 521 -13.49 -21.97 16.61
C SER A 521 -13.57 -21.77 15.10
N PRO A 522 -12.49 -22.07 14.35
CA PRO A 522 -12.50 -21.92 12.91
C PRO A 522 -13.51 -22.83 12.22
N ARG A 523 -14.10 -22.29 11.16
CA ARG A 523 -14.99 -23.00 10.23
C ARG A 523 -14.44 -22.89 8.83
N LEU A 524 -14.57 -23.93 8.03
CA LEU A 524 -14.21 -23.97 6.62
C LEU A 524 -15.38 -24.54 5.82
N GLU A 525 -15.66 -23.92 4.68
CA GLU A 525 -16.67 -24.33 3.72
C GLU A 525 -16.04 -24.35 2.32
N GLN A 526 -16.22 -25.44 1.58
CA GLN A 526 -15.76 -25.60 0.21
C GLN A 526 -16.97 -25.80 -0.72
N GLY A 527 -17.46 -24.68 -1.25
CA GLY A 527 -18.74 -24.59 -1.95
C GLY A 527 -19.86 -25.27 -1.15
N SER A 528 -20.81 -25.90 -1.85
CA SER A 528 -21.88 -26.65 -1.19
C SER A 528 -21.51 -28.08 -0.77
N SER A 529 -20.25 -28.49 -1.00
CA SER A 529 -19.83 -29.90 -1.00
C SER A 529 -19.20 -30.38 0.30
N PHE A 530 -18.56 -29.49 1.06
CA PHE A 530 -17.82 -29.85 2.26
C PHE A 530 -17.81 -28.71 3.28
N GLU A 531 -18.04 -29.05 4.54
CA GLU A 531 -17.91 -28.16 5.70
C GLU A 531 -17.06 -28.82 6.78
N LEU A 532 -16.26 -28.03 7.49
CA LEU A 532 -15.41 -28.46 8.60
C LEU A 532 -15.42 -27.39 9.71
N ALA A 533 -15.62 -27.78 10.96
CA ALA A 533 -15.43 -26.96 12.14
C ALA A 533 -14.55 -27.69 13.15
N ALA A 534 -13.77 -26.93 13.93
CA ALA A 534 -12.92 -27.45 15.00
C ALA A 534 -12.50 -26.30 15.94
N ASP A 535 -11.79 -26.61 17.03
CA ASP A 535 -11.19 -25.57 17.91
C ASP A 535 -9.97 -24.91 17.27
N ALA A 536 -9.22 -25.67 16.45
CA ALA A 536 -8.06 -25.20 15.69
C ALA A 536 -7.92 -25.96 14.36
N ILE A 537 -7.51 -25.25 13.30
CA ILE A 537 -7.19 -25.84 11.99
C ILE A 537 -5.82 -25.32 11.53
N ASP A 538 -4.91 -26.22 11.19
CA ASP A 538 -3.60 -25.91 10.61
C ASP A 538 -3.53 -26.42 9.17
N TYR A 539 -3.25 -25.54 8.22
CA TYR A 539 -3.20 -25.88 6.79
C TYR A 539 -1.83 -25.59 6.18
N GLN A 540 -1.16 -26.64 5.72
CA GLN A 540 0.11 -26.55 5.01
C GLN A 540 -0.13 -26.37 3.50
N ARG A 541 0.15 -25.16 2.99
CA ARG A 541 -0.15 -24.80 1.59
C ARG A 541 0.66 -25.60 0.57
N ALA A 542 1.90 -25.97 0.92
CA ALA A 542 2.79 -26.69 0.00
C ALA A 542 2.35 -28.14 -0.25
N THR A 543 1.83 -28.81 0.77
CA THR A 543 1.45 -30.23 0.73
C THR A 543 -0.06 -30.44 0.56
N GLY A 544 -0.87 -29.42 0.84
CA GLY A 544 -2.33 -29.53 0.92
C GLY A 544 -2.80 -30.38 2.10
N HIS A 545 -1.95 -30.55 3.13
CA HIS A 545 -2.29 -31.24 4.38
C HIS A 545 -2.95 -30.25 5.35
N ALA A 546 -4.11 -30.63 5.89
CA ALA A 546 -4.77 -29.90 6.96
C ALA A 546 -4.92 -30.79 8.21
N THR A 547 -4.66 -30.23 9.39
CA THR A 547 -4.96 -30.88 10.68
C THR A 547 -6.00 -30.06 11.41
N ALA A 548 -7.10 -30.70 11.81
CA ALA A 548 -8.14 -30.10 12.64
C ALA A 548 -8.10 -30.74 14.03
N ASN A 549 -8.09 -29.94 15.09
CA ASN A 549 -7.96 -30.41 16.47
C ASN A 549 -9.06 -29.81 17.34
N GLY A 550 -9.65 -30.65 18.20
CA GLY A 550 -10.70 -30.28 19.15
C GLY A 550 -12.06 -30.13 18.48
N HIS A 551 -13.08 -30.83 19.02
CA HIS A 551 -14.48 -30.78 18.58
C HIS A 551 -14.63 -30.76 17.04
N VAL A 552 -14.00 -31.72 16.37
CA VAL A 552 -14.00 -31.76 14.91
C VAL A 552 -15.37 -32.20 14.42
N GLU A 553 -16.01 -31.37 13.61
CA GLU A 553 -17.25 -31.66 12.91
C GLU A 553 -17.05 -31.47 11.42
N ALA A 554 -17.28 -32.52 10.63
CA ALA A 554 -17.15 -32.48 9.18
C ALA A 554 -18.46 -32.94 8.53
N THR A 555 -18.89 -32.24 7.47
CA THR A 555 -20.06 -32.61 6.68
C THR A 555 -19.68 -32.70 5.21
N TYR A 556 -19.95 -33.84 4.58
CA TYR A 556 -19.78 -34.06 3.15
C TYR A 556 -21.15 -34.13 2.46
N ARG A 557 -21.32 -33.40 1.37
CA ARG A 557 -22.54 -33.41 0.56
C ARG A 557 -22.22 -33.75 -0.89
N ARG A 558 -23.07 -34.58 -1.49
CA ARG A 558 -23.02 -34.85 -2.93
C ARG A 558 -23.65 -33.68 -3.69
N GLN A 559 -22.92 -33.09 -4.62
CA GLN A 559 -23.50 -32.08 -5.49
C GLN A 559 -24.45 -32.72 -6.53
N PRO A 560 -25.66 -32.15 -6.73
CA PRO A 560 -26.58 -32.60 -7.76
C PRO A 560 -25.91 -32.65 -9.13
N GLY A 561 -26.00 -33.78 -9.83
CA GLY A 561 -25.40 -33.98 -11.17
C GLY A 561 -23.88 -34.22 -11.21
N SER A 562 -23.18 -34.16 -10.07
CA SER A 562 -21.74 -34.47 -10.02
C SER A 562 -21.50 -35.98 -9.89
N LYS A 563 -20.54 -36.52 -10.66
CA LYS A 563 -20.00 -37.89 -10.48
C LYS A 563 -18.94 -37.94 -9.35
N GLN A 564 -18.82 -36.87 -8.56
CA GLN A 564 -17.75 -36.75 -7.59
C GLN A 564 -18.02 -37.69 -6.40
N PRO A 565 -17.01 -38.47 -6.00
CA PRO A 565 -17.14 -39.39 -4.88
C PRO A 565 -17.35 -38.61 -3.59
N ALA A 566 -18.48 -38.82 -2.92
CA ALA A 566 -18.64 -38.45 -1.53
C ALA A 566 -18.21 -39.65 -0.68
N ALA A 567 -17.50 -39.44 0.42
CA ALA A 567 -17.22 -40.52 1.35
C ALA A 567 -18.52 -40.84 2.10
N THR A 568 -19.23 -41.85 1.62
CA THR A 568 -20.58 -42.21 2.09
C THR A 568 -20.60 -43.58 2.75
N PHE A 569 -21.64 -43.82 3.54
CA PHE A 569 -21.94 -45.10 4.14
C PHE A 569 -23.45 -45.34 3.99
N GLY A 570 -23.84 -46.31 3.15
CA GLY A 570 -25.26 -46.64 2.94
C GLY A 570 -25.98 -45.74 1.92
N ASN A 571 -26.94 -44.94 2.38
CA ASN A 571 -27.81 -44.13 1.52
C ASN A 571 -27.11 -42.89 0.96
N THR A 572 -26.83 -42.89 -0.34
CA THR A 572 -25.99 -41.88 -0.99
C THR A 572 -26.68 -40.56 -1.35
N GLN A 573 -27.93 -40.35 -0.90
CA GLN A 573 -28.70 -39.12 -1.14
C GLN A 573 -28.64 -38.11 0.01
N GLU A 574 -28.29 -38.55 1.22
CA GLU A 574 -28.22 -37.69 2.41
C GLU A 574 -26.79 -37.19 2.68
N PRO A 575 -26.58 -36.09 3.42
CA PRO A 575 -25.24 -35.66 3.82
C PRO A 575 -24.57 -36.66 4.78
N SER A 576 -23.27 -36.90 4.61
CA SER A 576 -22.47 -37.65 5.58
C SER A 576 -21.91 -36.68 6.61
N HIS A 577 -22.12 -36.95 7.87
CA HIS A 577 -21.55 -36.19 8.98
C HIS A 577 -20.51 -37.02 9.72
N VAL A 578 -19.45 -36.37 10.19
CA VAL A 578 -18.38 -37.01 10.97
C VAL A 578 -18.05 -36.12 12.16
N ILE A 579 -17.99 -36.71 13.35
CA ILE A 579 -17.46 -36.07 14.55
C ILE A 579 -16.23 -36.82 15.06
N ALA A 580 -15.25 -36.08 15.54
CA ALA A 580 -13.98 -36.61 16.05
C ALA A 580 -13.29 -35.63 17.01
N VAL A 581 -12.25 -36.10 17.70
CA VAL A 581 -11.39 -35.22 18.53
C VAL A 581 -10.28 -34.60 17.69
N ARG A 582 -9.87 -35.26 16.61
CA ARG A 582 -8.86 -34.77 15.66
C ARG A 582 -9.15 -35.30 14.25
N ALA A 583 -8.79 -34.54 13.24
CA ALA A 583 -8.79 -35.01 11.86
C ALA A 583 -7.52 -34.59 11.09
N GLU A 584 -7.10 -35.43 10.15
CA GLU A 584 -6.04 -35.14 9.18
C GLU A 584 -6.61 -35.28 7.77
N LEU A 585 -6.50 -34.23 6.96
CA LEU A 585 -7.04 -34.17 5.61
C LEU A 585 -5.90 -33.96 4.60
N PHE A 586 -5.81 -34.86 3.63
CA PHE A 586 -4.82 -34.81 2.56
C PHE A 586 -5.55 -34.51 1.23
N GLN A 587 -5.80 -33.22 0.97
CA GLN A 587 -6.58 -32.76 -0.19
C GLN A 587 -6.08 -33.35 -1.54
N PRO A 588 -4.77 -33.32 -1.88
CA PRO A 588 -4.30 -33.89 -3.15
C PRO A 588 -4.50 -35.40 -3.25
N LYS A 589 -4.52 -36.12 -2.13
CA LYS A 589 -4.76 -37.57 -2.06
C LYS A 589 -6.25 -37.91 -2.01
N GLY A 590 -7.12 -36.98 -1.64
CA GLY A 590 -8.55 -37.24 -1.39
C GLY A 590 -8.76 -38.19 -0.21
N GLN A 591 -7.89 -38.09 0.81
CA GLN A 591 -7.91 -38.94 2.00
C GLN A 591 -8.19 -38.07 3.24
N ALA A 592 -9.00 -38.58 4.15
CA ALA A 592 -9.26 -37.97 5.45
C ALA A 592 -9.25 -39.04 6.54
N PHE A 593 -8.63 -38.71 7.67
CA PHE A 593 -8.56 -39.55 8.86
C PHE A 593 -9.24 -38.82 10.00
N PHE A 594 -10.10 -39.50 10.73
CA PHE A 594 -10.83 -38.99 11.88
C PHE A 594 -10.51 -39.84 13.09
N TYR A 595 -9.99 -39.20 14.14
CA TYR A 595 -9.49 -39.85 15.34
C TYR A 595 -10.38 -39.53 16.53
N GLY A 596 -10.87 -40.56 17.19
CA GLY A 596 -11.54 -40.49 18.48
C GLY A 596 -10.64 -40.91 19.64
N THR A 597 -11.20 -40.86 20.84
CA THR A 597 -10.61 -41.42 22.05
C THR A 597 -11.40 -42.64 22.51
N ALA A 598 -10.93 -43.33 23.55
CA ALA A 598 -11.67 -44.44 24.15
C ALA A 598 -13.04 -44.01 24.72
N SER A 599 -13.13 -42.78 25.25
CA SER A 599 -14.38 -42.22 25.80
C SER A 599 -15.25 -41.55 24.74
N GLN A 600 -14.66 -41.04 23.66
CA GLN A 600 -15.35 -40.36 22.55
C GLN A 600 -14.82 -40.88 21.21
N PRO A 601 -15.27 -42.05 20.75
CA PRO A 601 -14.86 -42.57 19.44
C PRO A 601 -15.31 -41.64 18.32
N ALA A 602 -14.57 -41.64 17.21
CA ALA A 602 -15.01 -40.95 16.01
C ALA A 602 -16.31 -41.59 15.55
N ARG A 603 -17.26 -40.77 15.10
CA ARG A 603 -18.56 -41.22 14.62
C ARG A 603 -18.83 -40.64 13.25
N LEU A 604 -19.13 -41.50 12.28
CA LEU A 604 -19.68 -41.14 10.99
C LEU A 604 -21.14 -41.54 10.94
N TRP A 605 -22.02 -40.69 10.43
CA TRP A 605 -23.42 -41.06 10.18
C TRP A 605 -23.97 -40.39 8.92
N GLN A 606 -24.98 -41.05 8.34
CA GLN A 606 -25.69 -40.62 7.14
C GLN A 606 -27.12 -41.15 7.27
N GLY A 607 -28.08 -40.27 7.50
CA GLY A 607 -29.45 -40.67 7.84
C GLY A 607 -29.53 -41.58 9.05
N GLY A 608 -30.12 -42.76 8.86
CA GLY A 608 -30.23 -43.80 9.88
C GLY A 608 -28.97 -44.67 10.05
N ASP A 609 -28.01 -44.57 9.13
CA ASP A 609 -26.81 -45.43 9.12
C ASP A 609 -25.65 -44.73 9.84
N SER A 610 -24.90 -45.46 10.66
CA SER A 610 -23.84 -44.88 11.50
C SER A 610 -22.72 -45.87 11.87
N VAL A 611 -21.51 -45.35 12.02
CA VAL A 611 -20.29 -46.09 12.34
C VAL A 611 -19.54 -45.34 13.44
N TRP A 612 -19.11 -46.06 14.49
CA TRP A 612 -18.21 -45.57 15.53
C TRP A 612 -16.93 -46.39 15.52
N ALA A 613 -15.78 -45.72 15.59
CA ALA A 613 -14.49 -46.38 15.75
C ALA A 613 -13.45 -45.42 16.35
N PRO A 614 -12.35 -45.93 16.92
CA PRO A 614 -11.21 -45.09 17.28
C PRO A 614 -10.63 -44.32 16.09
N VAL A 615 -10.58 -44.94 14.92
CA VAL A 615 -10.14 -44.30 13.67
C VAL A 615 -11.14 -44.59 12.56
N ILE A 616 -11.58 -43.55 11.86
CA ILE A 616 -12.36 -43.64 10.62
C ILE A 616 -11.53 -42.99 9.50
N GLU A 617 -11.24 -43.76 8.45
CA GLU A 617 -10.55 -43.29 7.25
C GLU A 617 -11.53 -43.22 6.09
N LEU A 618 -11.49 -42.11 5.37
CA LEU A 618 -12.27 -41.86 4.17
C LEU A 618 -11.32 -41.67 2.99
N ASN A 619 -11.47 -42.48 1.95
CA ASN A 619 -10.76 -42.32 0.70
C ASN A 619 -11.75 -42.02 -0.42
N GLN A 620 -11.82 -40.75 -0.80
CA GLN A 620 -12.75 -40.29 -1.84
C GLN A 620 -12.35 -40.83 -3.21
N LYS A 621 -11.05 -40.96 -3.52
CA LYS A 621 -10.61 -41.46 -4.84
C LYS A 621 -10.99 -42.92 -5.07
N THR A 622 -10.86 -43.76 -4.04
CA THR A 622 -11.23 -45.18 -4.13
C THR A 622 -12.66 -45.46 -3.70
N GLN A 623 -13.37 -44.45 -3.18
CA GLN A 623 -14.72 -44.57 -2.61
C GLN A 623 -14.76 -45.64 -1.50
N GLN A 624 -13.82 -45.56 -0.57
CA GLN A 624 -13.68 -46.52 0.52
C GLN A 624 -13.77 -45.83 1.89
N LEU A 625 -14.40 -46.55 2.82
CA LEU A 625 -14.45 -46.26 4.24
C LEU A 625 -13.73 -47.38 4.99
N LEU A 626 -12.80 -47.03 5.86
CA LEU A 626 -12.13 -47.96 6.77
C LEU A 626 -12.40 -47.52 8.21
N ALA A 627 -12.89 -48.40 9.06
CA ALA A 627 -13.07 -48.11 10.48
C ALA A 627 -12.35 -49.18 11.32
N HIS A 628 -11.49 -48.75 12.24
CA HIS A 628 -10.60 -49.66 12.98
C HIS A 628 -10.10 -49.06 14.31
N GLY A 629 -9.41 -49.87 15.11
CA GLY A 629 -8.64 -49.47 16.28
C GLY A 629 -7.32 -50.23 16.41
N SER A 630 -6.45 -49.79 17.30
CA SER A 630 -5.09 -50.35 17.48
C SER A 630 -5.04 -51.67 18.26
N GLY A 631 -6.12 -52.04 18.96
CA GLY A 631 -6.20 -53.25 19.79
C GLY A 631 -6.84 -54.45 19.09
N THR A 632 -6.95 -55.56 19.84
CA THR A 632 -7.60 -56.80 19.38
C THR A 632 -9.11 -56.84 19.68
N ALA A 633 -9.61 -55.94 20.51
CA ALA A 633 -11.03 -55.88 20.87
C ALA A 633 -11.92 -55.36 19.70
N PRO A 634 -13.18 -55.83 19.59
CA PRO A 634 -14.14 -55.34 18.60
C PRO A 634 -14.70 -53.98 19.00
N VAL A 635 -13.92 -52.93 18.68
CA VAL A 635 -14.19 -51.53 19.01
C VAL A 635 -14.99 -50.78 17.95
N VAL A 636 -15.13 -51.35 16.74
CA VAL A 636 -15.98 -50.78 15.69
C VAL A 636 -17.42 -51.16 15.98
N LYS A 637 -18.31 -50.16 15.99
CA LYS A 637 -19.76 -50.35 16.12
C LYS A 637 -20.41 -49.77 14.88
N THR A 638 -21.33 -50.51 14.27
CA THR A 638 -22.04 -50.09 13.08
C THR A 638 -23.53 -50.33 13.27
N TYR A 639 -24.34 -49.33 12.97
CA TYR A 639 -25.78 -49.44 12.88
C TYR A 639 -26.18 -49.10 11.46
N PHE A 640 -27.00 -49.94 10.84
CA PHE A 640 -27.59 -49.62 9.55
C PHE A 640 -29.01 -50.15 9.49
N THR A 641 -29.82 -49.45 8.71
CA THR A 641 -31.22 -49.80 8.48
C THR A 641 -31.30 -50.70 7.26
N ALA A 642 -31.67 -51.97 7.48
CA ALA A 642 -31.80 -52.93 6.40
C ALA A 642 -33.10 -53.71 6.44
N ALA A 643 -33.69 -53.88 5.26
CA ALA A 643 -34.74 -54.87 5.04
C ALA A 643 -34.10 -56.21 4.62
N LEU A 644 -34.51 -57.28 5.31
CA LEU A 644 -34.18 -58.64 4.95
C LEU A 644 -35.19 -59.15 3.92
N GLY A 645 -34.80 -59.08 2.65
CA GLY A 645 -35.64 -59.52 1.53
C GLY A 645 -36.59 -58.44 0.99
N SER A 646 -37.35 -58.80 -0.03
CA SER A 646 -38.22 -57.86 -0.75
C SER A 646 -39.52 -57.51 -0.01
N LYS A 647 -39.89 -58.32 0.99
CA LYS A 647 -41.10 -58.16 1.82
C LYS A 647 -40.81 -57.89 3.31
N GLY A 648 -39.53 -57.85 3.70
CA GLY A 648 -39.13 -57.62 5.08
C GLY A 648 -39.32 -56.17 5.52
N GLU A 649 -39.90 -55.95 6.69
CA GLU A 649 -39.92 -54.64 7.32
C GLU A 649 -38.49 -54.18 7.63
N PRO A 650 -38.14 -52.91 7.39
CA PRO A 650 -36.82 -52.37 7.72
C PRO A 650 -36.53 -52.54 9.21
N SER A 651 -35.40 -53.16 9.56
CA SER A 651 -34.93 -53.28 10.93
C SER A 651 -33.52 -52.74 11.09
N VAL A 652 -33.16 -52.36 12.32
CA VAL A 652 -31.81 -51.88 12.63
C VAL A 652 -30.90 -53.08 12.86
N VAL A 653 -29.91 -53.24 12.00
CA VAL A 653 -28.82 -54.20 12.19
C VAL A 653 -27.71 -53.52 12.97
N ARG A 654 -27.27 -54.17 14.06
CA ARG A 654 -26.17 -53.72 14.91
C ARG A 654 -25.00 -54.66 14.77
N ALA A 655 -23.91 -54.21 14.18
CA ALA A 655 -22.68 -54.99 14.04
C ALA A 655 -21.58 -54.43 14.94
N ARG A 656 -20.80 -55.33 15.54
CA ARG A 656 -19.55 -55.05 16.24
C ARG A 656 -18.43 -55.84 15.60
N SER A 657 -17.29 -55.21 15.35
CA SER A 657 -16.11 -55.87 14.79
C SER A 657 -14.83 -55.15 15.18
N ARG A 658 -13.66 -55.73 14.88
CA ARG A 658 -12.37 -55.04 14.99
C ARG A 658 -12.08 -54.13 13.80
N LEU A 659 -12.52 -54.54 12.62
CA LEU A 659 -12.31 -53.85 11.35
C LEU A 659 -13.60 -53.83 10.54
N LEU A 660 -13.89 -52.71 9.92
CA LEU A 660 -14.88 -52.55 8.87
C LEU A 660 -14.21 -51.92 7.65
N THR A 661 -14.32 -52.58 6.51
CA THR A 661 -13.98 -52.02 5.20
C THR A 661 -15.25 -51.93 4.37
N TYR A 662 -15.64 -50.74 3.96
CA TYR A 662 -16.78 -50.52 3.08
C TYR A 662 -16.33 -49.90 1.76
N SER A 663 -16.83 -50.41 0.64
CA SER A 663 -16.63 -49.83 -0.68
C SER A 663 -17.96 -49.38 -1.25
N GLU A 664 -18.10 -48.08 -1.54
CA GLU A 664 -19.31 -47.54 -2.15
C GLU A 664 -19.49 -48.09 -3.58
N LYS A 665 -18.38 -48.23 -4.32
CA LYS A 665 -18.37 -48.71 -5.71
C LYS A 665 -18.99 -50.10 -5.85
N SER A 666 -18.68 -51.02 -4.93
CA SER A 666 -19.24 -52.39 -4.94
C SER A 666 -20.41 -52.57 -3.98
N ARG A 667 -20.67 -51.58 -3.10
CA ARG A 667 -21.63 -51.66 -1.98
C ARG A 667 -21.39 -52.88 -1.07
N ILE A 668 -20.13 -53.21 -0.83
CA ILE A 668 -19.72 -54.32 0.04
C ILE A 668 -19.19 -53.75 1.35
N ALA A 669 -19.72 -54.26 2.46
CA ALA A 669 -19.20 -54.06 3.82
C ALA A 669 -18.56 -55.37 4.33
N ASP A 670 -17.26 -55.34 4.55
CA ASP A 670 -16.47 -56.44 5.08
C ASP A 670 -16.13 -56.18 6.55
N PHE A 671 -16.74 -56.94 7.45
CA PHE A 671 -16.49 -56.95 8.88
C PHE A 671 -15.53 -58.10 9.23
N SER A 672 -14.50 -57.84 10.04
CA SER A 672 -13.57 -58.90 10.49
C SER A 672 -13.01 -58.67 11.88
N GLY A 673 -12.51 -59.77 12.49
CA GLY A 673 -11.92 -59.79 13.82
C GLY A 673 -12.98 -59.76 14.91
N GLU A 674 -13.59 -60.94 15.15
CA GLU A 674 -14.69 -61.16 16.12
C GLU A 674 -15.92 -60.30 15.82
N VAL A 675 -16.73 -60.75 14.86
CA VAL A 675 -17.95 -60.08 14.43
C VAL A 675 -19.13 -60.59 15.25
N GLU A 676 -19.85 -59.66 15.88
CA GLU A 676 -21.16 -59.87 16.49
C GLU A 676 -22.17 -59.01 15.73
N ALA A 677 -23.17 -59.62 15.11
CA ALA A 677 -24.26 -58.92 14.42
C ALA A 677 -25.60 -59.27 15.09
N ILE A 678 -26.38 -58.25 15.43
CA ILE A 678 -27.69 -58.35 16.08
C ILE A 678 -28.70 -57.70 15.16
N ASP A 679 -29.75 -58.43 14.79
CA ASP A 679 -30.89 -57.92 14.04
C ASP A 679 -32.21 -58.45 14.61
N ALA A 680 -33.31 -58.28 13.88
CA ALA A 680 -34.64 -58.77 14.30
C ALA A 680 -34.72 -60.31 14.40
N MET A 681 -33.75 -61.03 13.84
CA MET A 681 -33.78 -62.49 13.69
C MET A 681 -32.95 -63.19 14.76
N GLY A 682 -31.96 -62.50 15.35
CA GLY A 682 -31.10 -63.08 16.38
C GLY A 682 -29.72 -62.44 16.47
N ILE A 683 -28.82 -63.17 17.15
CA ILE A 683 -27.41 -62.79 17.32
C ILE A 683 -26.55 -63.75 16.50
N LEU A 684 -25.72 -63.19 15.63
CA LEU A 684 -24.75 -63.90 14.78
C LEU A 684 -23.33 -63.60 15.27
N HIS A 685 -22.57 -64.64 15.61
CA HIS A 685 -21.13 -64.57 15.86
C HIS A 685 -20.34 -65.24 14.73
N ALA A 686 -19.28 -64.59 14.26
CA ALA A 686 -18.34 -65.16 13.28
C ALA A 686 -16.99 -64.42 13.29
N SER A 687 -15.91 -65.06 12.82
CA SER A 687 -14.62 -64.35 12.63
C SER A 687 -14.69 -63.23 11.58
N SER A 688 -15.56 -63.38 10.58
CA SER A 688 -15.74 -62.44 9.47
C SER A 688 -17.16 -62.48 8.91
N VAL A 689 -17.69 -61.33 8.51
CA VAL A 689 -18.98 -61.20 7.84
C VAL A 689 -18.84 -60.23 6.67
N ARG A 690 -19.19 -60.69 5.47
CA ARG A 690 -19.26 -59.89 4.24
C ARG A 690 -20.72 -59.63 3.90
N MET A 691 -21.11 -58.37 3.79
CA MET A 691 -22.47 -57.95 3.43
C MET A 691 -22.45 -57.17 2.11
N GLN A 692 -23.33 -57.53 1.19
CA GLN A 692 -23.57 -56.80 -0.06
C GLN A 692 -24.91 -56.08 0.02
N LEU A 693 -24.88 -54.78 -0.17
CA LEU A 693 -26.03 -53.89 -0.04
C LEU A 693 -26.56 -53.51 -1.43
N ALA A 694 -27.88 -53.54 -1.61
CA ALA A 694 -28.54 -53.03 -2.80
C ALA A 694 -28.68 -51.50 -2.74
N PRO A 695 -28.80 -50.81 -3.89
CA PRO A 695 -29.19 -49.40 -3.90
C PRO A 695 -30.57 -49.20 -3.23
N PRO A 696 -30.79 -48.04 -2.57
CA PRO A 696 -32.08 -47.72 -1.96
C PRO A 696 -33.19 -47.81 -3.02
N SER A 697 -34.26 -48.56 -2.73
CA SER A 697 -35.44 -48.63 -3.60
C SER A 697 -36.36 -47.45 -3.31
N SER A 698 -36.50 -46.53 -4.26
CA SER A 698 -37.42 -45.40 -4.14
C SER A 698 -38.86 -45.88 -4.29
N SER A 699 -39.57 -46.04 -3.17
CA SER A 699 -41.04 -46.06 -3.16
C SER A 699 -41.55 -44.81 -2.45
N ALA A 700 -42.67 -44.26 -2.95
CA ALA A 700 -43.16 -42.91 -2.70
C ALA A 700 -43.04 -42.40 -1.25
N GLY A 701 -42.22 -41.36 -1.05
CA GLY A 701 -42.32 -40.43 0.08
C GLY A 701 -41.85 -40.90 1.47
N LYS A 702 -41.27 -42.10 1.61
CA LYS A 702 -40.63 -42.56 2.86
C LYS A 702 -39.15 -42.86 2.61
N SER A 703 -38.27 -42.49 3.55
CA SER A 703 -36.82 -42.72 3.46
C SER A 703 -36.52 -44.18 3.06
N ALA A 704 -35.86 -44.35 1.91
CA ALA A 704 -35.58 -45.66 1.34
C ALA A 704 -34.51 -46.39 2.17
N ALA A 705 -34.90 -47.49 2.82
CA ALA A 705 -33.98 -48.35 3.55
C ALA A 705 -33.04 -49.11 2.59
N THR A 706 -31.79 -49.32 3.00
CA THR A 706 -30.81 -50.08 2.23
C THR A 706 -31.16 -51.58 2.29
N GLN A 707 -31.41 -52.25 1.16
CA GLN A 707 -31.76 -53.68 1.19
C GLN A 707 -30.51 -54.57 1.27
N LEU A 708 -30.51 -55.60 2.13
CA LEU A 708 -29.43 -56.58 2.20
C LEU A 708 -29.58 -57.62 1.08
N GLN A 709 -28.69 -57.58 0.09
CA GLN A 709 -28.74 -58.48 -1.06
C GLN A 709 -28.12 -59.85 -0.77
N ARG A 710 -26.99 -59.86 -0.05
CA ARG A 710 -26.25 -61.09 0.27
C ARG A 710 -25.43 -60.90 1.53
N MET A 711 -25.39 -61.90 2.40
CA MET A 711 -24.47 -61.94 3.54
C MET A 711 -23.71 -63.26 3.57
N VAL A 712 -22.42 -63.22 3.86
CA VAL A 712 -21.57 -64.40 4.02
C VAL A 712 -20.81 -64.27 5.34
N ALA A 713 -21.14 -65.12 6.31
CA ALA A 713 -20.43 -65.22 7.58
C ALA A 713 -19.51 -66.44 7.57
N SER A 714 -18.28 -66.32 8.08
CA SER A 714 -17.28 -67.39 8.08
C SER A 714 -16.30 -67.32 9.25
N GLY A 715 -15.77 -68.50 9.61
CA GLY A 715 -14.77 -68.68 10.66
C GLY A 715 -15.41 -68.87 12.03
N GLY A 716 -16.13 -69.98 12.20
CA GLY A 716 -16.87 -70.31 13.42
C GLY A 716 -18.16 -69.50 13.51
N VAL A 717 -19.20 -69.95 12.82
CA VAL A 717 -20.49 -69.27 12.78
C VAL A 717 -21.41 -69.85 13.86
N THR A 718 -21.93 -68.99 14.72
CA THR A 718 -23.01 -69.30 15.66
C THR A 718 -24.14 -68.30 15.47
N LEU A 719 -25.33 -68.78 15.10
CA LEU A 719 -26.55 -67.98 14.95
C LEU A 719 -27.54 -68.39 16.05
N THR A 720 -27.85 -67.47 16.96
CA THR A 720 -28.81 -67.67 18.05
C THR A 720 -30.09 -66.89 17.75
N GLN A 721 -31.19 -67.61 17.53
CA GLN A 721 -32.52 -67.05 17.30
C GLN A 721 -33.45 -67.42 18.48
N PRO A 722 -34.61 -66.76 18.66
CA PRO A 722 -35.58 -67.17 19.68
C PRO A 722 -35.98 -68.65 19.54
N GLY A 723 -35.51 -69.49 20.47
CA GLY A 723 -35.81 -70.93 20.49
C GLY A 723 -34.93 -71.82 19.61
N ARG A 724 -33.94 -71.27 18.88
CA ARG A 724 -33.02 -72.04 18.02
C ARG A 724 -31.59 -71.55 18.08
N GLU A 725 -30.62 -72.46 17.96
CA GLU A 725 -29.21 -72.15 17.82
C GLU A 725 -28.60 -72.95 16.67
N ALA A 726 -27.89 -72.29 15.75
CA ALA A 726 -27.27 -72.94 14.59
C ALA A 726 -25.76 -72.67 14.56
N VAL A 727 -24.97 -73.74 14.44
CA VAL A 727 -23.51 -73.69 14.49
C VAL A 727 -22.91 -74.33 13.24
N GLY A 728 -21.95 -73.67 12.61
CA GLY A 728 -21.25 -74.17 11.42
C GLY A 728 -19.97 -73.39 11.10
N SER A 729 -19.36 -73.66 9.95
CA SER A 729 -18.13 -72.98 9.51
C SER A 729 -18.41 -71.78 8.59
N LYS A 730 -19.53 -71.82 7.86
CA LYS A 730 -19.94 -70.77 6.92
C LYS A 730 -21.45 -70.70 6.76
N LEU A 731 -22.00 -69.49 6.82
CA LEU A 731 -23.42 -69.19 6.59
C LEU A 731 -23.55 -68.22 5.42
N VAL A 732 -24.42 -68.53 4.47
CA VAL A 732 -24.72 -67.66 3.31
C VAL A 732 -26.21 -67.31 3.33
N TYR A 733 -26.51 -66.02 3.37
CA TYR A 733 -27.85 -65.47 3.16
C TYR A 733 -27.96 -64.86 1.76
N THR A 734 -29.06 -65.14 1.07
CA THR A 734 -29.40 -64.54 -0.22
C THR A 734 -30.76 -63.85 -0.13
N GLY A 735 -30.80 -62.55 -0.43
CA GLY A 735 -31.99 -61.72 -0.22
C GLY A 735 -33.11 -61.92 -1.25
N SER A 736 -32.80 -62.44 -2.45
CA SER A 736 -33.81 -62.65 -3.50
C SER A 736 -34.80 -63.76 -3.18
N ASP A 737 -34.38 -64.76 -2.41
CA ASP A 737 -35.18 -65.92 -1.98
C ASP A 737 -35.25 -66.07 -0.46
N GLU A 738 -34.68 -65.11 0.29
CA GLU A 738 -34.64 -65.06 1.75
C GLU A 738 -34.07 -66.34 2.40
N ARG A 739 -33.14 -67.03 1.70
CA ARG A 739 -32.58 -68.31 2.13
C ARG A 739 -31.25 -68.17 2.86
N PHE A 740 -31.12 -68.89 3.97
CA PHE A 740 -29.88 -69.16 4.68
C PHE A 740 -29.37 -70.55 4.35
N VAL A 741 -28.09 -70.67 4.05
CA VAL A 741 -27.38 -71.94 3.81
C VAL A 741 -26.23 -72.03 4.79
N LEU A 742 -26.36 -72.88 5.81
CA LEU A 742 -25.33 -73.16 6.80
C LEU A 742 -24.56 -74.42 6.40
N THR A 743 -23.23 -74.30 6.33
CA THR A 743 -22.30 -75.37 5.96
C THR A 743 -21.23 -75.52 7.04
N GLY A 744 -20.68 -76.73 7.14
CA GLY A 744 -19.57 -77.08 8.03
C GLY A 744 -18.35 -77.55 7.25
N THR A 745 -17.30 -77.94 7.96
CA THR A 745 -16.15 -78.62 7.35
C THR A 745 -16.42 -80.13 7.30
N PRO A 746 -15.68 -80.91 6.49
CA PRO A 746 -15.79 -82.37 6.51
C PRO A 746 -15.55 -82.99 7.90
N GLN A 747 -14.81 -82.30 8.77
CA GLN A 747 -14.46 -82.72 10.13
C GLN A 747 -15.45 -82.20 11.19
N ALA A 748 -16.26 -81.18 10.87
CA ALA A 748 -17.23 -80.58 11.76
C ALA A 748 -18.47 -80.17 10.96
N LEU A 749 -19.44 -81.09 10.89
CA LEU A 749 -20.72 -80.85 10.21
C LEU A 749 -21.51 -79.73 10.93
N PRO A 750 -22.24 -78.90 10.17
CA PRO A 750 -23.13 -77.90 10.76
C PRO A 750 -24.27 -78.58 11.51
N TYR A 751 -24.73 -77.96 12.58
CA TYR A 751 -25.90 -78.43 13.30
C TYR A 751 -26.80 -77.29 13.75
N MET A 752 -28.07 -77.57 13.93
CA MET A 752 -29.06 -76.66 14.49
C MET A 752 -29.77 -77.34 15.64
N VAL A 753 -29.88 -76.67 16.78
CA VAL A 753 -30.62 -77.11 17.96
C VAL A 753 -31.91 -76.31 18.05
N ASP A 754 -33.05 -76.99 18.05
CA ASP A 754 -34.37 -76.42 18.29
C ASP A 754 -34.96 -77.07 19.55
N ARG A 755 -35.65 -76.30 20.40
CA ARG A 755 -36.38 -76.80 21.57
C ARG A 755 -37.39 -77.92 21.25
N ALA A 756 -37.94 -77.97 20.04
CA ALA A 756 -38.95 -78.95 19.64
C ALA A 756 -38.36 -80.25 19.03
N HIS A 757 -37.25 -80.18 18.31
CA HIS A 757 -36.72 -81.30 17.51
C HIS A 757 -35.32 -81.76 17.91
N GLY A 758 -34.73 -81.14 18.95
CA GLY A 758 -33.37 -81.45 19.37
C GLY A 758 -32.34 -81.00 18.35
N ARG A 759 -31.29 -81.80 18.12
CA ARG A 759 -30.15 -81.48 17.26
C ARG A 759 -30.31 -82.04 15.85
N THR A 760 -30.45 -81.16 14.86
CA THR A 760 -30.48 -81.46 13.42
C THR A 760 -29.11 -81.25 12.80
N THR A 761 -28.62 -82.17 11.95
CA THR A 761 -27.29 -82.09 11.29
C THR A 761 -27.34 -82.66 9.88
N GLY A 762 -26.43 -82.20 9.00
CA GLY A 762 -26.30 -82.64 7.60
C GLY A 762 -25.09 -81.99 6.92
N ARG A 763 -24.87 -82.21 5.62
CA ARG A 763 -23.77 -81.54 4.88
C ARG A 763 -24.03 -80.05 4.68
N ALA A 764 -25.29 -79.68 4.51
CA ALA A 764 -25.76 -78.30 4.56
C ALA A 764 -27.17 -78.25 5.18
N LEU A 765 -27.44 -77.18 5.94
CA LEU A 765 -28.76 -76.88 6.48
C LEU A 765 -29.28 -75.61 5.78
N ILE A 766 -30.44 -75.72 5.14
CA ILE A 766 -31.09 -74.61 4.45
C ILE A 766 -32.35 -74.22 5.21
N PHE A 767 -32.50 -72.93 5.52
CA PHE A 767 -33.66 -72.41 6.27
C PHE A 767 -33.98 -70.97 5.86
N ASN A 768 -35.18 -70.50 6.22
CA ASN A 768 -35.64 -69.13 6.00
C ASN A 768 -36.22 -68.61 7.33
N ASN A 769 -36.22 -67.31 7.56
CA ASN A 769 -36.78 -66.68 8.77
C ASN A 769 -38.30 -66.69 8.83
N GLN A 770 -38.98 -66.74 7.68
CA GLN A 770 -40.44 -66.72 7.62
C GLN A 770 -41.07 -68.12 7.68
N SER A 771 -40.26 -69.15 7.43
CA SER A 771 -40.73 -70.54 7.36
C SER A 771 -40.15 -71.38 8.48
N ASP A 772 -41.04 -72.11 9.12
CA ASP A 772 -40.76 -73.06 10.18
C ASP A 772 -40.22 -74.40 9.61
N SER A 773 -39.30 -74.36 8.64
CA SER A 773 -38.78 -75.55 7.96
C SER A 773 -37.27 -75.46 7.76
N VAL A 774 -36.58 -76.60 7.98
CA VAL A 774 -35.16 -76.78 7.69
C VAL A 774 -35.01 -77.90 6.66
N GLU A 775 -34.42 -77.60 5.52
CA GLU A 775 -34.05 -78.57 4.49
C GLU A 775 -32.62 -79.05 4.72
N ILE A 776 -32.44 -80.37 4.77
CA ILE A 776 -31.16 -81.01 5.09
C ILE A 776 -30.60 -81.67 3.83
N ILE A 777 -29.43 -81.23 3.39
CA ILE A 777 -28.71 -81.85 2.27
C ILE A 777 -27.66 -82.81 2.84
N GLY A 778 -27.74 -84.10 2.52
CA GLY A 778 -26.67 -85.08 2.74
C GLY A 778 -26.90 -86.19 3.78
N GLY A 779 -28.13 -86.42 4.27
CA GLY A 779 -28.55 -87.68 4.89
C GLY A 779 -29.15 -88.63 3.84
N LYS A 780 -29.38 -89.92 4.16
CA LYS A 780 -30.09 -90.87 3.27
C LYS A 780 -31.48 -90.31 2.92
N GLY A 781 -31.58 -89.64 1.76
CA GLY A 781 -32.77 -88.92 1.29
C GLY A 781 -32.82 -87.47 1.77
N SER A 782 -33.11 -86.52 0.87
CA SER A 782 -33.44 -85.14 1.25
C SER A 782 -34.69 -85.19 2.15
N THR A 783 -34.53 -84.83 3.41
CA THR A 783 -35.63 -84.84 4.40
C THR A 783 -35.89 -83.41 4.81
N VAL A 784 -37.12 -82.94 4.64
CA VAL A 784 -37.60 -81.65 5.15
C VAL A 784 -38.06 -81.89 6.58
N ALA A 785 -37.38 -81.29 7.56
CA ALA A 785 -37.82 -81.34 8.96
C ALA A 785 -38.66 -80.09 9.26
N PRO A 786 -39.91 -80.22 9.76
CA PRO A 786 -40.62 -79.09 10.32
C PRO A 786 -39.89 -78.64 11.59
N ALA A 787 -39.81 -77.34 11.83
CA ALA A 787 -39.23 -76.73 13.01
C ALA A 787 -40.18 -75.60 13.42
N ARG A 788 -40.79 -75.59 14.62
CA ARG A 788 -41.84 -74.59 14.96
C ARG A 788 -41.39 -73.59 16.01
N VAL A 789 -41.59 -72.28 15.81
CA VAL A 789 -41.45 -71.26 16.87
C VAL A 789 -42.85 -70.86 17.37
N PRO A 790 -43.18 -70.95 18.68
CA PRO A 790 -44.44 -70.42 19.19
C PRO A 790 -44.43 -68.88 19.14
N ARG A 791 -45.58 -68.30 18.76
CA ARG A 791 -45.84 -66.86 18.66
C ARG A 791 -45.63 -66.11 19.97
#